data_AF-A0A378L7N5-F1
#
_entry.id   AF-A0A378L7N5-F1
#
_cell.length_a   1.000
_cell.length_b   1.000
_cell.length_c   1.000
_cell.angle_alpha   90.00
_cell.angle_beta   90.00
_cell.angle_gamma   90.00
#
_symmetry.space_group_name_H-M   'P 1'
#
loop_
_entity.id
_entity.type
_entity.pdbx_description
1 polymer ?
#
loop_
_entity_poly.entity_id
_entity_poly.type
_entity_poly.pdbx_seq_one_letter_code
_entity_poly.pdbx_strand_id
1 'polypeptide(L)'
;MTYWGKYWIFYCFIKLSHFLILGNQGEIVQKKIEILNRIKPVSEIKLRTKSGRVFSFYISAEATKQLGIHFLDRIMTPRGELATVIGVHNGQIWYWVDEDSGVTHWDDIHTNLLNPEIGFSKSEDTNYPEAVKKTLSQALGFAIPFEELNLSVDLFMLLKQLDEHKHPPEFLVNLLKRALKLYPDKMNKQLELLIQEFETLSVLDLESVVELTDSVQTQKLQLDNFIKDTKINGATKEQANTISTMVGNLQTQIETLEEQLKQAQQESQPLLCNKLCALKLSLEESRNNLLKSVEALNTVASEVTYLKKISPYKSFHTLISALIETYSEFPINQNAPSDLEHYLAGAAKITRFLYDHGHHFFDEKAEPISNNNNKQEQSESLSQLELMYLFLLLSGGAAMSKTLQARVYFKIFDALNDLLKIEPNNDENMPETFNLFHFVANKPDDFIKLYRYFFVNEGPCRQKAKELIVKEHPVFLAELGKLTYYYATALNAKAKQPDAKPGAQQEANYYFKQGINYLVQSLKQGTPQAIEAFDTLLATKDDKEQQIEGIGEIAKELIAYFTHTKNFVKAHHYLKIALESQDKGSKELQKVLHLLQVKLTLVETSGDEQKAALAILMQEVKEGDRSALALLEELSTQVPAVAFAAVVYWHDEDITKLSLTLLEVAAKENPDLVAWYQNRYRVVCQAQEPELVLILKAIKVGFVPAIVELNELLTTTPDFAKENKTTLLSIISDFDVLQYIYPKIFMALLVNYYIQKDLSKEALNKFIESLAHTSFKQPESHFELLFLVLRDLRTLIGSEELIAVFHTIKRIGLLSSEHHDLLKTIATLLIEREASEDKLMFHFFAQEYLSNYSLLAQALYKDAKAWAILKNNDQIASLIKRVIEDKNHLKGKSPLSELSLFNEQNNKEELANSSKKEKKFSIKADSKGCCLCQ
;
A
#
# COMPACT_ATOMS: atom_id res chain seq x y z
N MET A 1 -9.38 -5.25 -0.31
CA MET A 1 -8.01 -5.70 0.02
C MET A 1 -7.22 -5.68 -1.27
N THR A 2 -6.25 -4.78 -1.36
CA THR A 2 -5.52 -4.41 -2.58
C THR A 2 -4.04 -4.63 -2.34
N TYR A 3 -3.52 -5.74 -2.83
CA TYR A 3 -2.10 -6.00 -3.03
C TYR A 3 -2.10 -6.94 -4.25
N TRP A 4 -1.61 -6.53 -5.43
CA TRP A 4 -0.26 -6.88 -5.89
C TRP A 4 0.15 -6.11 -7.17
N GLY A 5 -0.15 -4.80 -7.26
CA GLY A 5 0.27 -3.95 -8.39
C GLY A 5 1.55 -3.12 -8.18
N LYS A 6 2.39 -3.43 -7.17
CA LYS A 6 3.41 -2.47 -6.66
C LYS A 6 4.89 -2.85 -6.75
N TYR A 7 5.27 -3.92 -7.45
CA TYR A 7 6.69 -4.35 -7.50
C TYR A 7 7.29 -4.55 -8.89
N TRP A 8 6.94 -3.70 -9.88
CA TRP A 8 7.48 -3.85 -11.24
C TRP A 8 8.10 -2.59 -11.88
N ILE A 9 8.32 -1.52 -11.12
CA ILE A 9 8.93 -0.28 -11.65
C ILE A 9 9.92 0.25 -10.63
N PHE A 10 11.19 -0.18 -10.66
CA PHE A 10 12.33 0.69 -10.27
C PHE A 10 13.77 0.15 -10.50
N TYR A 11 14.05 -0.91 -11.26
CA TYR A 11 15.43 -1.44 -11.33
C TYR A 11 16.01 -1.80 -12.70
N CYS A 12 15.77 -0.98 -13.73
CA CYS A 12 16.49 -1.08 -15.01
C CYS A 12 16.97 0.28 -15.52
N PHE A 13 17.92 0.89 -14.81
CA PHE A 13 18.77 1.97 -15.35
C PHE A 13 20.19 1.81 -14.78
N ILE A 14 21.17 1.45 -15.62
CA ILE A 14 22.56 1.98 -15.70
C ILE A 14 23.55 0.96 -16.32
N LYS A 15 24.06 1.38 -17.50
CA LYS A 15 25.42 1.21 -18.11
C LYS A 15 25.87 -0.08 -18.84
N LEU A 16 26.13 0.16 -20.14
CA LEU A 16 27.20 -0.38 -21.00
C LEU A 16 28.55 -0.49 -20.26
N SER A 17 29.46 -1.44 -20.57
CA SER A 17 30.36 -1.38 -21.74
C SER A 17 31.25 -2.64 -21.88
N HIS A 18 31.54 -3.00 -23.15
CA HIS A 18 32.70 -3.75 -23.69
C HIS A 18 32.97 -5.22 -23.25
N PHE A 19 32.90 -6.16 -24.21
CA PHE A 19 34.10 -6.82 -24.78
C PHE A 19 33.77 -7.66 -26.04
N LEU A 20 34.72 -7.66 -26.99
CA LEU A 20 34.72 -8.36 -28.29
C LEU A 20 35.11 -9.85 -28.17
N ILE A 21 34.40 -10.68 -28.96
CA ILE A 21 34.79 -11.89 -29.72
C ILE A 21 36.03 -12.70 -29.27
N LEU A 22 35.84 -14.02 -29.01
CA LEU A 22 36.57 -15.18 -29.60
C LEU A 22 36.21 -16.53 -28.91
N GLY A 23 35.90 -17.56 -29.72
CA GLY A 23 36.18 -18.97 -29.37
C GLY A 23 35.05 -19.87 -28.84
N ASN A 24 34.29 -20.49 -29.76
CA ASN A 24 33.11 -21.33 -29.53
C ASN A 24 33.32 -22.72 -28.86
N GLN A 25 34.39 -22.92 -28.08
CA GLN A 25 34.56 -24.14 -27.25
C GLN A 25 35.09 -23.86 -25.84
N GLY A 26 35.69 -22.68 -25.59
CA GLY A 26 36.13 -22.26 -24.25
C GLY A 26 34.97 -21.96 -23.29
N GLU A 27 33.81 -21.56 -23.82
CA GLU A 27 32.65 -21.13 -23.04
C GLU A 27 31.94 -22.29 -22.30
N ILE A 28 31.88 -23.49 -22.90
CA ILE A 28 31.25 -24.67 -22.29
C ILE A 28 32.10 -25.17 -21.12
N VAL A 29 33.42 -25.11 -21.29
CA VAL A 29 34.41 -25.50 -20.29
C VAL A 29 34.46 -24.50 -19.13
N GLN A 30 34.51 -23.19 -19.43
CA GLN A 30 34.45 -22.15 -18.40
C GLN A 30 33.20 -22.30 -17.54
N LYS A 31 32.06 -22.69 -18.13
CA LYS A 31 30.81 -22.94 -17.41
C LYS A 31 30.86 -24.15 -16.47
N LYS A 32 31.54 -25.25 -16.83
CA LYS A 32 31.70 -26.43 -15.94
C LYS A 32 32.52 -26.06 -14.68
N ILE A 33 33.58 -25.28 -14.87
CA ILE A 33 34.46 -24.82 -13.79
C ILE A 33 33.81 -23.66 -12.99
N GLU A 34 33.03 -22.79 -13.62
CA GLU A 34 32.24 -21.73 -12.95
C GLU A 34 31.16 -22.29 -12.03
N ILE A 35 30.43 -23.34 -12.44
CA ILE A 35 29.41 -23.99 -11.59
C ILE A 35 30.05 -24.56 -10.32
N LEU A 36 31.21 -25.22 -10.43
CA LEU A 36 31.97 -25.72 -9.28
C LEU A 36 32.53 -24.57 -8.41
N ASN A 37 33.10 -23.54 -9.02
CA ASN A 37 33.65 -22.38 -8.32
C ASN A 37 32.60 -21.52 -7.60
N ARG A 38 31.32 -21.56 -8.03
CA ARG A 38 30.19 -20.89 -7.36
C ARG A 38 29.76 -21.59 -6.07
N ILE A 39 29.98 -22.90 -5.95
CA ILE A 39 29.66 -23.68 -4.74
C ILE A 39 30.82 -23.56 -3.74
N LYS A 40 32.08 -23.66 -4.20
CA LYS A 40 33.31 -23.31 -3.46
C LYS A 40 34.49 -23.28 -4.45
N PRO A 41 35.33 -22.23 -4.51
CA PRO A 41 36.49 -22.24 -5.40
C PRO A 41 37.50 -23.30 -4.92
N VAL A 42 37.62 -24.40 -5.68
CA VAL A 42 38.57 -25.48 -5.39
C VAL A 42 39.62 -25.51 -6.49
N SER A 43 40.85 -25.12 -6.15
CA SER A 43 42.00 -25.14 -7.08
C SER A 43 42.66 -26.51 -7.19
N GLU A 44 42.43 -27.38 -6.20
CA GLU A 44 43.15 -28.64 -6.04
C GLU A 44 42.29 -29.71 -5.36
N ILE A 45 42.38 -30.97 -5.82
CA ILE A 45 41.67 -32.12 -5.23
C ILE A 45 42.64 -33.23 -4.83
N LYS A 46 42.37 -33.90 -3.71
CA LYS A 46 43.17 -35.04 -3.24
C LYS A 46 42.48 -36.36 -3.56
N LEU A 47 43.13 -37.20 -4.37
CA LEU A 47 42.59 -38.50 -4.78
C LEU A 47 43.63 -39.60 -4.65
N ARG A 48 43.13 -40.83 -4.44
CA ARG A 48 43.96 -42.03 -4.44
C ARG A 48 44.20 -42.49 -5.88
N THR A 49 45.47 -42.63 -6.24
CA THR A 49 45.92 -43.20 -7.52
C THR A 49 45.69 -44.71 -7.57
N LYS A 50 45.74 -45.29 -8.77
CA LYS A 50 45.72 -46.75 -8.98
C LYS A 50 46.79 -47.50 -8.17
N SER A 51 47.91 -46.83 -7.84
CA SER A 51 48.99 -47.38 -7.00
C SER A 51 48.69 -47.37 -5.47
N GLY A 52 47.54 -46.84 -5.07
CA GLY A 52 47.14 -46.71 -3.66
C GLY A 52 47.66 -45.46 -2.95
N ARG A 53 48.54 -44.67 -3.59
CA ARG A 53 49.07 -43.41 -3.04
C ARG A 53 48.09 -42.26 -3.25
N VAL A 54 48.00 -41.34 -2.29
CA VAL A 54 47.15 -40.15 -2.37
C VAL A 54 47.97 -38.98 -2.91
N PHE A 55 47.57 -38.44 -4.05
CA PHE A 55 48.16 -37.26 -4.67
C PHE A 55 47.17 -36.11 -4.69
N SER A 56 47.70 -34.92 -4.98
CA SER A 56 46.98 -33.65 -4.95
C SER A 56 47.06 -33.05 -6.36
N PHE A 57 45.91 -32.91 -7.01
CA PHE A 57 45.77 -32.62 -8.44
C PHE A 57 45.25 -31.20 -8.64
N TYR A 58 45.94 -30.40 -9.44
CA TYR A 58 45.48 -29.08 -9.83
C TYR A 58 44.38 -29.21 -10.90
N ILE A 59 43.23 -28.60 -10.64
CA ILE A 59 42.03 -28.73 -11.49
C ILE A 59 41.58 -27.40 -12.11
N SER A 60 42.33 -26.32 -11.88
CA SER A 60 41.97 -25.02 -12.44
C SER A 60 42.03 -25.03 -13.98
N ALA A 61 41.28 -24.12 -14.58
CA ALA A 61 41.28 -23.95 -16.03
C ALA A 61 42.70 -23.62 -16.54
N GLU A 62 43.47 -22.82 -15.79
CA GLU A 62 44.84 -22.43 -16.13
C GLU A 62 45.80 -23.61 -16.13
N ALA A 63 45.67 -24.53 -15.15
CA ALA A 63 46.54 -25.70 -15.03
C ALA A 63 46.30 -26.72 -16.16
N THR A 64 45.03 -26.89 -16.56
CA THR A 64 44.63 -27.90 -17.56
C THR A 64 44.73 -27.40 -19.01
N LYS A 65 44.54 -26.09 -19.25
CA LYS A 65 44.57 -25.45 -20.57
C LYS A 65 45.86 -25.67 -21.36
N GLN A 66 47.01 -25.78 -20.69
CA GLN A 66 48.31 -25.99 -21.35
C GLN A 66 48.35 -27.28 -22.19
N LEU A 67 47.45 -28.22 -21.88
CA LEU A 67 47.42 -29.55 -22.49
C LEU A 67 46.13 -29.78 -23.32
N GLY A 68 45.37 -28.71 -23.61
CA GLY A 68 44.23 -28.73 -24.54
C GLY A 68 42.97 -29.47 -24.06
N ILE A 69 42.90 -29.78 -22.77
CA ILE A 69 41.81 -30.51 -22.10
C ILE A 69 41.50 -29.89 -20.75
N HIS A 70 40.35 -30.24 -20.16
CA HIS A 70 39.90 -29.67 -18.89
C HIS A 70 39.40 -30.72 -17.90
N PHE A 71 39.27 -30.31 -16.63
CA PHE A 71 38.71 -31.14 -15.58
C PHE A 71 37.30 -31.66 -15.99
N LEU A 72 37.06 -32.95 -15.80
CA LEU A 72 35.85 -33.69 -16.20
C LEU A 72 35.62 -33.85 -17.71
N ASP A 73 36.57 -33.48 -18.57
CA ASP A 73 36.46 -33.86 -19.98
C ASP A 73 36.55 -35.38 -20.14
N ARG A 74 35.79 -35.88 -21.12
CA ARG A 74 35.74 -37.29 -21.48
C ARG A 74 36.63 -37.52 -22.70
N ILE A 75 37.55 -38.47 -22.58
CA ILE A 75 38.57 -38.74 -23.59
C ILE A 75 38.64 -40.24 -23.87
N MET A 76 38.93 -40.59 -25.12
CA MET A 76 39.31 -41.94 -25.51
C MET A 76 40.83 -42.03 -25.42
N THR A 77 41.34 -43.04 -24.73
CA THR A 77 42.78 -43.33 -24.66
C THR A 77 43.27 -43.94 -25.98
N PRO A 78 44.59 -43.96 -26.24
CA PRO A 78 45.17 -44.60 -27.43
C PRO A 78 44.87 -46.10 -27.53
N ARG A 79 44.42 -46.72 -26.43
CA ARG A 79 43.99 -48.12 -26.37
C ARG A 79 42.50 -48.32 -26.69
N GLY A 80 41.77 -47.24 -26.97
CA GLY A 80 40.33 -47.28 -27.22
C GLY A 80 39.49 -47.38 -25.96
N GLU A 81 40.06 -47.06 -24.79
CA GLU A 81 39.36 -47.08 -23.50
C GLU A 81 38.85 -45.69 -23.16
N LEU A 82 37.68 -45.61 -22.55
CA LEU A 82 37.06 -44.34 -22.20
C LEU A 82 37.54 -43.88 -20.82
N ALA A 83 37.84 -42.58 -20.67
CA ALA A 83 38.40 -42.03 -19.46
C ALA A 83 37.90 -40.62 -19.13
N THR A 84 37.95 -40.27 -17.84
CA THR A 84 37.64 -38.94 -17.30
C THR A 84 38.92 -38.21 -16.90
N VAL A 85 39.10 -36.98 -17.38
CA VAL A 85 40.22 -36.11 -16.96
C VAL A 85 40.02 -35.64 -15.51
N ILE A 86 41.05 -35.80 -14.69
CA ILE A 86 41.01 -35.49 -13.25
C ILE A 86 41.82 -34.24 -12.91
N GLY A 87 42.92 -33.96 -13.60
CA GLY A 87 43.74 -32.77 -13.35
C GLY A 87 45.22 -32.98 -13.63
N VAL A 88 46.05 -32.07 -13.16
CA VAL A 88 47.50 -32.08 -13.39
C VAL A 88 48.25 -32.25 -12.06
N HIS A 89 49.23 -33.14 -12.04
CA HIS A 89 50.17 -33.31 -10.92
C HIS A 89 51.57 -33.55 -11.47
N ASN A 90 52.56 -32.81 -10.97
CA ASN A 90 53.96 -32.80 -11.44
C ASN A 90 54.12 -32.59 -12.96
N GLY A 91 53.28 -31.75 -13.56
CA GLY A 91 53.34 -31.44 -14.99
C GLY A 91 52.82 -32.55 -15.92
N GLN A 92 52.25 -33.61 -15.37
CA GLN A 92 51.62 -34.70 -16.12
C GLN A 92 50.10 -34.67 -15.95
N ILE A 93 49.36 -35.10 -16.98
CA ILE A 93 47.90 -35.24 -16.96
C ILE A 93 47.55 -36.54 -16.25
N TRP A 94 46.59 -36.43 -15.34
CA TRP A 94 45.98 -37.56 -14.68
C TRP A 94 44.52 -37.71 -15.10
N TYR A 95 44.15 -38.95 -15.42
CA TYR A 95 42.82 -39.34 -15.85
C TYR A 95 42.41 -40.66 -15.19
N TRP A 96 41.12 -40.94 -15.20
CA TRP A 96 40.54 -42.15 -14.65
C TRP A 96 39.89 -42.94 -15.79
N VAL A 97 40.45 -44.11 -16.13
CA VAL A 97 39.87 -45.03 -17.11
C VAL A 97 38.63 -45.71 -16.54
N ASP A 98 37.55 -45.79 -17.29
CA ASP A 98 36.33 -46.44 -16.82
C ASP A 98 36.64 -47.89 -16.36
N GLU A 99 36.04 -48.31 -15.25
CA GLU A 99 36.30 -49.59 -14.55
C GLU A 99 37.61 -49.71 -13.75
N ASP A 100 38.55 -48.75 -13.86
CA ASP A 100 39.76 -48.76 -13.02
C ASP A 100 39.48 -48.40 -11.55
N SER A 101 40.35 -48.88 -10.66
CA SER A 101 40.26 -48.65 -9.21
C SER A 101 40.76 -47.28 -8.73
N GLY A 102 41.33 -46.47 -9.62
CA GLY A 102 41.82 -45.14 -9.27
C GLY A 102 42.50 -44.44 -10.44
N VAL A 103 42.93 -43.20 -10.19
CA VAL A 103 43.49 -42.33 -11.23
C VAL A 103 44.88 -42.79 -11.67
N THR A 104 45.16 -42.65 -12.96
CA THR A 104 46.44 -42.96 -13.59
C THR A 104 46.92 -41.77 -14.42
N HIS A 105 48.17 -41.80 -14.85
CA HIS A 105 48.74 -40.83 -15.79
C HIS A 105 49.34 -41.56 -16.98
N TRP A 106 49.72 -40.79 -17.99
CA TRP A 106 50.50 -41.25 -19.13
C TRP A 106 51.84 -40.51 -19.12
N ASP A 107 52.93 -41.27 -19.18
CA ASP A 107 54.24 -40.79 -18.72
C ASP A 107 54.93 -39.74 -19.60
N ASP A 108 54.46 -39.47 -20.83
CA ASP A 108 55.21 -38.66 -21.81
C ASP A 108 54.42 -37.48 -22.44
N ILE A 109 53.38 -36.98 -21.76
CA ILE A 109 52.50 -35.93 -22.33
C ILE A 109 52.91 -34.55 -21.80
N HIS A 110 53.70 -33.83 -22.61
CA HIS A 110 54.14 -32.45 -22.33
C HIS A 110 53.55 -31.42 -23.30
N THR A 111 52.65 -31.83 -24.19
CA THR A 111 51.98 -30.99 -25.20
C THR A 111 50.47 -31.29 -25.23
N ASN A 112 49.72 -30.63 -26.12
CA ASN A 112 48.28 -30.80 -26.22
C ASN A 112 47.89 -32.28 -26.38
N LEU A 113 47.09 -32.80 -25.45
CA LEU A 113 46.67 -34.21 -25.36
C LEU A 113 45.99 -34.69 -26.64
N LEU A 114 45.29 -33.80 -27.35
CA LEU A 114 44.50 -34.10 -28.54
C LEU A 114 45.31 -33.96 -29.84
N ASN A 115 46.64 -33.88 -29.74
CA ASN A 115 47.50 -33.97 -30.91
C ASN A 115 47.38 -35.39 -31.52
N PRO A 116 47.07 -35.53 -32.83
CA PRO A 116 46.85 -36.83 -33.48
C PRO A 116 47.96 -37.86 -33.26
N GLU A 117 49.21 -37.43 -33.05
CA GLU A 117 50.37 -38.30 -32.83
C GLU A 117 50.36 -39.01 -31.45
N ILE A 118 49.63 -38.47 -30.47
CA ILE A 118 49.55 -39.02 -29.10
C ILE A 118 48.44 -40.08 -28.99
N GLY A 119 47.48 -40.07 -29.92
CA GLY A 119 46.44 -41.11 -30.06
C GLY A 119 45.22 -40.95 -29.14
N PHE A 120 45.14 -39.88 -28.34
CA PHE A 120 43.91 -39.56 -27.59
C PHE A 120 42.92 -38.81 -28.49
N SER A 121 41.63 -39.05 -28.26
CA SER A 121 40.56 -38.29 -28.91
C SER A 121 39.51 -37.85 -27.89
N LYS A 122 38.77 -36.77 -28.21
CA LYS A 122 37.62 -36.36 -27.38
C LYS A 122 36.49 -37.36 -27.54
N SER A 123 35.81 -37.66 -26.44
CA SER A 123 34.56 -38.43 -26.44
C SER A 123 33.38 -37.51 -26.15
N GLU A 124 32.27 -37.73 -26.85
CA GLU A 124 30.98 -37.08 -26.56
C GLU A 124 30.17 -37.84 -25.49
N ASP A 125 30.71 -38.96 -24.96
CA ASP A 125 30.07 -39.65 -23.85
C ASP A 125 29.97 -38.74 -22.62
N THR A 126 28.82 -38.76 -21.98
CA THR A 126 28.48 -37.93 -20.83
C THR A 126 28.14 -38.75 -19.58
N ASN A 127 28.25 -40.09 -19.67
CA ASN A 127 28.00 -41.00 -18.56
C ASN A 127 29.27 -41.23 -17.74
N TYR A 128 29.35 -40.58 -16.57
CA TYR A 128 30.46 -40.81 -15.64
C TYR A 128 30.24 -42.09 -14.82
N PRO A 129 31.27 -42.91 -14.56
CA PRO A 129 31.16 -44.06 -13.67
C PRO A 129 30.79 -43.67 -12.23
N GLU A 130 29.97 -44.48 -11.55
CA GLU A 130 29.57 -44.22 -10.15
C GLU A 130 30.76 -44.13 -9.19
N ALA A 131 31.82 -44.90 -9.44
CA ALA A 131 33.06 -44.81 -8.68
C ALA A 131 33.71 -43.42 -8.79
N VAL A 132 33.70 -42.82 -9.98
CA VAL A 132 34.21 -41.47 -10.24
C VAL A 132 33.31 -40.44 -9.56
N LYS A 133 31.98 -40.54 -9.73
CA LYS A 133 31.01 -39.62 -9.11
C LYS A 133 31.14 -39.59 -7.59
N LYS A 134 31.17 -40.75 -6.95
CA LYS A 134 31.30 -40.90 -5.49
C LYS A 134 32.63 -40.36 -4.99
N THR A 135 33.73 -40.71 -5.65
CA THR A 135 35.08 -40.34 -5.18
C THR A 135 35.31 -38.83 -5.33
N LEU A 136 34.85 -38.22 -6.42
CA LEU A 136 34.97 -36.76 -6.62
C LEU A 136 34.08 -35.97 -5.66
N SER A 137 32.85 -36.44 -5.43
CA SER A 137 31.96 -35.80 -4.45
C SER A 137 32.53 -35.86 -3.03
N GLN A 138 33.17 -36.98 -2.66
CA GLN A 138 33.88 -37.11 -1.38
C GLN A 138 35.12 -36.22 -1.30
N ALA A 139 35.90 -36.12 -2.38
CA ALA A 139 37.12 -35.30 -2.41
C ALA A 139 36.83 -33.79 -2.33
N LEU A 140 35.70 -33.34 -2.89
CA LEU A 140 35.28 -31.94 -2.89
C LEU A 140 34.45 -31.56 -1.65
N GLY A 141 33.85 -32.55 -0.98
CA GLY A 141 33.00 -32.34 0.20
C GLY A 141 31.57 -31.91 -0.12
N PHE A 142 31.13 -32.01 -1.39
CA PHE A 142 29.76 -31.76 -1.85
C PHE A 142 29.44 -32.59 -3.09
N ALA A 143 28.15 -32.83 -3.35
CA ALA A 143 27.70 -33.60 -4.52
C ALA A 143 27.75 -32.75 -5.80
N ILE A 144 28.43 -33.23 -6.85
CA ILE A 144 28.43 -32.59 -8.16
C ILE A 144 27.15 -33.01 -8.92
N PRO A 145 26.32 -32.09 -9.42
CA PRO A 145 25.11 -32.43 -10.18
C PRO A 145 25.49 -32.81 -11.62
N PHE A 146 25.97 -34.04 -11.80
CA PHE A 146 26.44 -34.53 -13.11
C PHE A 146 25.36 -34.48 -14.21
N GLU A 147 24.08 -34.46 -13.85
CA GLU A 147 22.92 -34.39 -14.75
C GLU A 147 22.71 -32.99 -15.37
N GLU A 148 23.08 -31.91 -14.67
CA GLU A 148 22.95 -30.52 -15.14
C GLU A 148 23.97 -30.13 -16.22
N LEU A 149 24.94 -31.00 -16.50
CA LEU A 149 25.97 -30.80 -17.53
C LEU A 149 25.43 -31.01 -18.96
N ASN A 150 24.23 -31.59 -19.13
CA ASN A 150 23.54 -31.87 -20.39
C ASN A 150 22.15 -31.20 -20.44
N LEU A 151 22.07 -29.89 -20.71
CA LEU A 151 20.81 -29.13 -20.65
C LEU A 151 19.84 -29.48 -21.82
N SER A 152 18.90 -30.40 -21.59
CA SER A 152 17.54 -30.34 -22.15
C SER A 152 16.59 -29.91 -21.03
N VAL A 153 15.94 -28.74 -21.18
CA VAL A 153 14.98 -28.23 -20.20
C VAL A 153 13.63 -28.92 -20.40
N ASP A 154 13.11 -29.54 -19.33
CA ASP A 154 11.76 -30.09 -19.24
C ASP A 154 10.87 -29.10 -18.48
N LEU A 155 9.86 -28.54 -19.15
CA LEU A 155 9.01 -27.49 -18.58
C LEU A 155 8.10 -28.01 -17.45
N PHE A 156 7.73 -29.29 -17.45
CA PHE A 156 6.93 -29.90 -16.38
C PHE A 156 7.74 -30.15 -15.12
N MET A 157 9.00 -30.59 -15.29
CA MET A 157 9.92 -30.72 -14.17
C MET A 157 10.21 -29.36 -13.55
N LEU A 158 10.44 -28.33 -14.37
CA LEU A 158 10.58 -26.96 -13.88
C LEU A 158 9.33 -26.48 -13.14
N LEU A 159 8.13 -26.73 -13.68
CA LEU A 159 6.87 -26.36 -13.03
C LEU A 159 6.78 -26.95 -11.60
N LYS A 160 7.15 -28.23 -11.43
CA LYS A 160 7.18 -28.90 -10.11
C LYS A 160 8.27 -28.36 -9.18
N GLN A 161 9.43 -27.98 -9.72
CA GLN A 161 10.58 -27.53 -8.95
C GLN A 161 10.48 -26.08 -8.46
N LEU A 162 9.74 -25.22 -9.17
CA LEU A 162 9.54 -23.81 -8.80
C LEU A 162 8.90 -23.63 -7.42
N ASP A 163 8.08 -24.60 -6.98
CA ASP A 163 7.46 -24.61 -5.66
C ASP A 163 8.37 -25.14 -4.54
N GLU A 164 9.41 -25.90 -4.88
CA GLU A 164 10.33 -26.53 -3.93
C GLU A 164 11.56 -25.68 -3.67
N HIS A 165 12.06 -25.02 -4.70
CA HIS A 165 13.29 -24.27 -4.70
C HIS A 165 12.91 -22.85 -5.12
N LYS A 166 12.80 -21.93 -4.15
CA LYS A 166 12.46 -20.52 -4.38
C LYS A 166 13.53 -19.84 -5.26
N HIS A 167 13.49 -20.10 -6.55
CA HIS A 167 14.42 -19.54 -7.51
C HIS A 167 14.00 -18.09 -7.82
N PRO A 168 14.96 -17.15 -7.88
CA PRO A 168 14.65 -15.79 -8.31
C PRO A 168 14.13 -15.81 -9.76
N PRO A 169 13.11 -15.01 -10.13
CA PRO A 169 12.51 -14.98 -11.47
C PRO A 169 13.55 -14.80 -12.58
N GLU A 170 14.58 -13.98 -12.33
CA GLU A 170 15.70 -13.75 -13.26
C GLU A 170 16.48 -15.02 -13.60
N PHE A 171 16.63 -15.96 -12.66
CA PHE A 171 17.30 -17.23 -12.92
C PHE A 171 16.50 -18.10 -13.87
N LEU A 172 15.17 -18.17 -13.66
CA LEU A 172 14.26 -18.93 -14.52
C LEU A 172 14.28 -18.38 -15.96
N VAL A 173 14.15 -17.06 -16.11
CA VAL A 173 14.19 -16.40 -17.43
C VAL A 173 15.54 -16.64 -18.12
N ASN A 174 16.66 -16.52 -17.40
CA ASN A 174 17.98 -16.78 -17.98
C ASN A 174 18.19 -18.24 -18.39
N LEU A 175 17.66 -19.20 -17.62
CA LEU A 175 17.67 -20.63 -17.96
C LEU A 175 16.86 -20.89 -19.23
N LEU A 176 15.65 -20.35 -19.32
CA LEU A 176 14.77 -20.49 -20.47
C LEU A 176 15.36 -19.82 -21.72
N LYS A 177 15.91 -18.60 -21.60
CA LYS A 177 16.65 -17.90 -22.68
C LYS A 177 17.81 -18.76 -23.21
N ARG A 178 18.57 -19.39 -22.31
CA ARG A 178 19.68 -20.27 -22.69
C ARG A 178 19.20 -21.54 -23.40
N ALA A 179 18.13 -22.15 -22.93
CA ALA A 179 17.54 -23.34 -23.56
C ALA A 179 16.95 -23.02 -24.94
N LEU A 180 16.23 -21.90 -25.06
CA LEU A 180 15.67 -21.41 -26.32
C LEU A 180 16.76 -21.08 -27.34
N LYS A 181 17.91 -20.55 -26.90
CA LYS A 181 19.09 -20.29 -27.75
C LYS A 181 19.71 -21.55 -28.34
N LEU A 182 19.78 -22.61 -27.55
CA LEU A 182 20.52 -23.81 -27.91
C LEU A 182 19.63 -24.83 -28.64
N TYR A 183 18.34 -24.90 -28.31
CA TYR A 183 17.42 -25.93 -28.82
C TYR A 183 15.98 -25.39 -29.02
N PRO A 184 15.73 -24.49 -29.98
CA PRO A 184 14.41 -23.88 -30.17
C PRO A 184 13.31 -24.89 -30.55
N ASP A 185 13.61 -25.92 -31.34
CA ASP A 185 12.66 -26.99 -31.68
C ASP A 185 12.21 -27.78 -30.44
N LYS A 186 13.15 -28.15 -29.56
CA LYS A 186 12.84 -28.89 -28.33
C LYS A 186 11.99 -28.06 -27.38
N MET A 187 12.28 -26.77 -27.25
CA MET A 187 11.48 -25.85 -26.42
C MET A 187 10.05 -25.72 -26.97
N ASN A 188 9.89 -25.62 -28.30
CA ASN A 188 8.59 -25.57 -28.94
C ASN A 188 7.75 -26.85 -28.71
N LYS A 189 8.38 -28.02 -28.70
CA LYS A 189 7.73 -29.31 -28.37
C LYS A 189 7.34 -29.39 -26.91
N GLN A 190 8.21 -28.96 -26.00
CA GLN A 190 7.91 -28.92 -24.56
C GLN A 190 6.76 -27.98 -24.23
N LEU A 191 6.72 -26.81 -24.89
CA LEU A 191 5.62 -25.86 -24.74
C LEU A 191 4.28 -26.45 -25.20
N GLU A 192 4.27 -27.20 -26.30
CA GLU A 192 3.05 -27.85 -26.79
C GLU A 192 2.51 -28.88 -25.81
N LEU A 193 3.40 -29.71 -25.24
CA LEU A 193 3.01 -30.67 -24.22
C LEU A 193 2.45 -29.96 -22.98
N LEU A 194 3.11 -28.88 -22.53
CA LEU A 194 2.67 -28.07 -21.39
C LEU A 194 1.26 -27.48 -21.61
N ILE A 195 0.98 -26.96 -22.80
CA ILE A 195 -0.33 -26.41 -23.16
C ILE A 195 -1.39 -27.52 -23.21
N GLN A 196 -1.11 -28.65 -23.86
CA GLN A 196 -2.03 -29.78 -23.95
C GLN A 196 -2.43 -30.30 -22.57
N GLU A 197 -1.48 -30.38 -21.64
CA GLU A 197 -1.76 -30.81 -20.28
C GLU A 197 -2.60 -29.76 -19.53
N PHE A 198 -2.34 -28.47 -19.70
CA PHE A 198 -3.17 -27.41 -19.14
C PHE A 198 -4.61 -27.47 -19.64
N GLU A 199 -4.81 -27.74 -20.94
CA GLU A 199 -6.15 -27.90 -21.54
C GLU A 199 -6.94 -29.09 -20.96
N THR A 200 -6.30 -30.01 -20.23
CA THR A 200 -7.00 -31.08 -19.50
C THR A 200 -7.63 -30.62 -18.18
N LEU A 201 -7.30 -29.41 -17.70
CA LEU A 201 -7.84 -28.84 -16.46
C LEU A 201 -9.26 -28.30 -16.68
N SER A 202 -10.16 -28.64 -15.76
CA SER A 202 -11.51 -28.08 -15.73
C SER A 202 -11.53 -26.70 -15.05
N VAL A 203 -12.63 -25.96 -15.22
CA VAL A 203 -12.84 -24.65 -14.54
C VAL A 203 -12.70 -24.78 -13.03
N LEU A 204 -13.25 -25.86 -12.44
CA LEU A 204 -13.13 -26.14 -11.00
C LEU A 204 -11.68 -26.40 -10.57
N ASP A 205 -10.86 -27.01 -11.43
CA ASP A 205 -9.43 -27.21 -11.17
C ASP A 205 -8.69 -25.86 -11.14
N LEU A 206 -9.03 -24.94 -12.04
CA LEU A 206 -8.44 -23.60 -12.10
C LEU A 206 -8.84 -22.75 -10.89
N GLU A 207 -10.11 -22.78 -10.47
CA GLU A 207 -10.59 -22.12 -9.25
C GLU A 207 -9.85 -22.64 -8.01
N SER A 208 -9.71 -23.96 -7.90
CA SER A 208 -8.98 -24.61 -6.80
C SER A 208 -7.50 -24.23 -6.78
N VAL A 209 -6.86 -24.07 -7.95
CA VAL A 209 -5.47 -23.61 -8.07
C VAL A 209 -5.33 -22.15 -7.60
N VAL A 210 -6.29 -21.28 -7.93
CA VAL A 210 -6.32 -19.88 -7.48
C VAL A 210 -6.48 -19.80 -5.95
N GLU A 211 -7.37 -20.61 -5.37
CA GLU A 211 -7.54 -20.70 -3.91
C GLU A 211 -6.25 -21.18 -3.21
N LEU A 212 -5.54 -22.15 -3.81
CA LEU A 212 -4.24 -22.62 -3.34
C LEU A 212 -3.14 -21.53 -3.40
N THR A 213 -3.26 -20.57 -4.32
CA THR A 213 -2.34 -19.42 -4.40
C THR A 213 -2.67 -18.30 -3.40
N ASP A 214 -3.95 -18.03 -3.12
CA ASP A 214 -4.45 -16.86 -2.36
C ASP A 214 -4.50 -17.02 -0.83
N SER A 215 -4.30 -18.22 -0.30
CA SER A 215 -4.33 -18.45 1.15
C SER A 215 -3.33 -17.55 1.93
N VAL A 216 -3.81 -16.95 3.04
CA VAL A 216 -3.03 -16.07 3.95
C VAL A 216 -1.74 -16.78 4.38
N GLN A 217 -0.60 -16.09 4.45
CA GLN A 217 0.75 -16.67 4.68
C GLN A 217 0.81 -17.76 5.77
N THR A 218 0.03 -17.64 6.84
CA THR A 218 -0.09 -18.62 7.93
C THR A 218 -0.87 -19.89 7.57
N GLN A 219 -1.96 -19.76 6.79
CA GLN A 219 -2.74 -20.89 6.26
C GLN A 219 -2.02 -21.57 5.08
N LYS A 220 -1.31 -20.78 4.26
CA LYS A 220 -0.51 -21.26 3.12
C LYS A 220 0.58 -22.25 3.56
N LEU A 221 1.29 -21.95 4.65
CA LEU A 221 2.30 -22.84 5.22
C LEU A 221 1.69 -24.12 5.80
N GLN A 222 0.49 -24.05 6.38
CA GLN A 222 -0.20 -25.21 6.96
C GLN A 222 -0.78 -26.13 5.88
N LEU A 223 -1.35 -25.57 4.81
CA LEU A 223 -1.91 -26.33 3.70
C LEU A 223 -0.82 -26.95 2.81
N ASP A 224 0.26 -26.22 2.50
CA ASP A 224 1.39 -26.76 1.73
C ASP A 224 2.11 -27.87 2.51
N ASN A 225 2.27 -27.73 3.84
CA ASN A 225 2.78 -28.79 4.71
C ASN A 225 1.78 -29.95 4.80
N PHE A 226 0.48 -29.70 4.89
CA PHE A 226 -0.54 -30.75 4.89
C PHE A 226 -0.52 -31.57 3.59
N ILE A 227 -0.41 -30.92 2.42
CA ILE A 227 -0.31 -31.61 1.12
C ILE A 227 1.00 -32.41 1.02
N LYS A 228 2.14 -31.86 1.46
CA LYS A 228 3.46 -32.52 1.39
C LYS A 228 3.63 -33.64 2.43
N ASP A 229 3.21 -33.42 3.67
CA ASP A 229 3.43 -34.31 4.81
C ASP A 229 2.36 -35.41 4.94
N THR A 230 1.15 -35.20 4.41
CA THR A 230 0.10 -36.21 4.46
C THR A 230 0.41 -37.33 3.47
N LYS A 231 1.06 -38.39 3.96
CA LYS A 231 1.29 -39.64 3.24
C LYS A 231 -0.04 -40.38 3.03
N ILE A 232 -0.78 -40.01 2.00
CA ILE A 232 -1.86 -40.86 1.50
C ILE A 232 -1.22 -42.10 0.90
N ASN A 233 -1.43 -43.24 1.56
CA ASN A 233 -1.76 -44.51 0.91
C ASN A 233 -1.81 -45.70 1.89
N GLY A 234 -1.26 -45.60 3.11
CA GLY A 234 -1.30 -46.69 4.10
C GLY A 234 -2.13 -46.37 5.34
N ALA A 235 -1.64 -45.44 6.16
CA ALA A 235 -2.13 -45.25 7.53
C ALA A 235 -3.59 -44.77 7.62
N THR A 236 -4.03 -43.81 6.80
CA THR A 236 -5.43 -43.32 6.84
C THR A 236 -6.43 -44.38 6.38
N LYS A 237 -6.04 -45.20 5.39
CA LYS A 237 -6.84 -46.34 4.91
C LYS A 237 -6.88 -47.46 5.95
N GLU A 238 -5.76 -47.73 6.62
CA GLU A 238 -5.71 -48.64 7.77
C GLU A 238 -6.55 -48.16 8.95
N GLN A 239 -6.54 -46.86 9.26
CA GLN A 239 -7.40 -46.27 10.30
C GLN A 239 -8.88 -46.35 9.92
N ALA A 240 -9.25 -46.01 8.68
CA ALA A 240 -10.62 -46.16 8.19
C ALA A 240 -11.09 -47.63 8.21
N ASN A 241 -10.20 -48.58 7.86
CA ASN A 241 -10.47 -50.02 7.95
C ASN A 241 -10.60 -50.48 9.41
N THR A 242 -9.76 -49.96 10.31
CA THR A 242 -9.79 -50.28 11.75
C THR A 242 -11.09 -49.80 12.37
N ILE A 243 -11.51 -48.57 12.07
CA ILE A 243 -12.77 -48.00 12.55
C ILE A 243 -13.96 -48.75 11.94
N SER A 244 -13.91 -49.10 10.64
CA SER A 244 -14.92 -49.96 10.01
C SER A 244 -15.05 -51.32 10.70
N THR A 245 -13.93 -51.90 11.14
CA THR A 245 -13.91 -53.14 11.92
C THR A 245 -14.56 -52.94 13.30
N MET A 246 -14.28 -51.81 13.98
CA MET A 246 -14.92 -51.47 15.26
C MET A 246 -16.43 -51.24 15.12
N VAL A 247 -16.87 -50.60 14.02
CA VAL A 247 -18.29 -50.44 13.68
C VAL A 247 -18.96 -51.80 13.51
N GLY A 248 -18.31 -52.74 12.82
CA GLY A 248 -18.77 -54.12 12.70
C GLY A 248 -18.91 -54.82 14.05
N ASN A 249 -17.91 -54.70 14.92
CA ASN A 249 -17.93 -55.29 16.26
C ASN A 249 -19.05 -54.70 17.15
N LEU A 250 -19.27 -53.39 17.09
CA LEU A 250 -20.37 -52.74 17.82
C LEU A 250 -21.73 -53.19 17.31
N GLN A 251 -21.88 -53.39 15.99
CA GLN A 251 -23.10 -53.94 15.41
C GLN A 251 -23.39 -55.35 15.97
N THR A 252 -22.39 -56.23 16.03
CA THR A 252 -22.53 -57.56 16.63
C THR A 252 -22.88 -57.49 18.13
N GLN A 253 -22.32 -56.52 18.86
CA GLN A 253 -22.66 -56.31 20.28
C GLN A 253 -24.11 -55.81 20.45
N ILE A 254 -24.59 -54.91 19.59
CA ILE A 254 -25.97 -54.44 19.57
C ILE A 254 -26.93 -55.60 19.29
N GLU A 255 -26.63 -56.43 18.29
CA GLU A 255 -27.44 -57.61 17.94
C GLU A 255 -27.51 -58.63 19.10
N THR A 256 -26.37 -58.88 19.76
CA THR A 256 -26.32 -59.75 20.95
C THR A 256 -27.13 -59.16 22.11
N LEU A 257 -27.07 -57.84 22.30
CA LEU A 257 -27.85 -57.12 23.30
C LEU A 257 -29.35 -57.17 23.01
N GLU A 258 -29.77 -57.10 21.74
CA GLU A 258 -31.17 -57.26 21.35
C GLU A 258 -31.71 -58.65 21.68
N GLU A 259 -30.92 -59.70 21.48
CA GLU A 259 -31.30 -61.06 21.87
C GLU A 259 -31.45 -61.19 23.39
N GLN A 260 -30.52 -60.62 24.16
CA GLN A 260 -30.60 -60.58 25.62
C GLN A 260 -31.80 -59.76 26.12
N LEU A 261 -32.15 -58.68 25.42
CA LEU A 261 -33.32 -57.86 25.71
C LEU A 261 -34.63 -58.64 25.50
N LYS A 262 -34.71 -59.43 24.41
CA LYS A 262 -35.84 -60.33 24.15
C LYS A 262 -36.01 -61.38 25.25
N GLN A 263 -34.90 -61.93 25.77
CA GLN A 263 -34.93 -62.88 26.89
C GLN A 263 -35.33 -62.21 28.21
N ALA A 264 -34.75 -61.05 28.55
CA ALA A 264 -35.07 -60.29 29.77
C ALA A 264 -36.53 -59.79 29.80
N GLN A 265 -37.11 -59.50 28.64
CA GLN A 265 -38.53 -59.15 28.50
C GLN A 265 -39.45 -60.34 28.79
N GLN A 266 -39.03 -61.57 28.46
CA GLN A 266 -39.78 -62.79 28.80
C GLN A 266 -39.74 -63.08 30.31
N GLU A 267 -38.63 -62.76 30.98
CA GLU A 267 -38.43 -62.96 32.43
C GLU A 267 -39.09 -61.88 33.32
N SER A 268 -39.78 -60.89 32.73
CA SER A 268 -40.51 -59.84 33.46
C SER A 268 -39.65 -59.00 34.42
N GLN A 269 -38.40 -58.69 34.07
CA GLN A 269 -37.52 -57.83 34.87
C GLN A 269 -37.42 -56.38 34.31
N PRO A 270 -38.35 -55.48 34.64
CA PRO A 270 -38.45 -54.16 34.00
C PRO A 270 -37.22 -53.26 34.23
N LEU A 271 -36.56 -53.38 35.39
CA LEU A 271 -35.33 -52.62 35.70
C LEU A 271 -34.13 -53.05 34.84
N LEU A 272 -34.02 -54.34 34.53
CA LEU A 272 -32.94 -54.88 33.68
C LEU A 272 -33.19 -54.48 32.22
N CYS A 273 -34.43 -54.62 31.73
CA CYS A 273 -34.83 -54.17 30.40
C CYS A 273 -34.53 -52.69 30.16
N ASN A 274 -34.85 -51.81 31.12
CA ASN A 274 -34.57 -50.38 30.97
C ASN A 274 -33.07 -50.08 30.88
N LYS A 275 -32.23 -50.78 31.66
CA LYS A 275 -30.77 -50.62 31.59
C LYS A 275 -30.18 -51.15 30.28
N LEU A 276 -30.65 -52.29 29.79
CA LEU A 276 -30.22 -52.86 28.51
C LEU A 276 -30.68 -52.02 27.33
N CYS A 277 -31.90 -51.44 27.36
CA CYS A 277 -32.37 -50.48 26.36
C CYS A 277 -31.49 -49.22 26.31
N ALA A 278 -31.13 -48.67 27.47
CA ALA A 278 -30.25 -47.51 27.54
C ALA A 278 -28.85 -47.82 27.01
N LEU A 279 -28.30 -49.00 27.33
CA LEU A 279 -27.01 -49.45 26.81
C LEU A 279 -27.03 -49.65 25.30
N LYS A 280 -28.11 -50.24 24.76
CA LYS A 280 -28.33 -50.41 23.32
C LYS A 280 -28.33 -49.06 22.60
N LEU A 281 -29.11 -48.09 23.10
CA LEU A 281 -29.17 -46.73 22.54
C LEU A 281 -27.78 -46.08 22.54
N SER A 282 -27.00 -46.23 23.61
CA SER A 282 -25.64 -45.69 23.69
C SER A 282 -24.67 -46.35 22.70
N LEU A 283 -24.80 -47.65 22.45
CA LEU A 283 -24.00 -48.36 21.45
C LEU A 283 -24.41 -47.98 20.01
N GLU A 284 -25.70 -47.82 19.74
CA GLU A 284 -26.21 -47.33 18.44
C GLU A 284 -25.73 -45.90 18.15
N GLU A 285 -25.74 -45.03 19.14
CA GLU A 285 -25.20 -43.67 19.05
C GLU A 285 -23.69 -43.70 18.76
N SER A 286 -22.94 -44.53 19.49
CA SER A 286 -21.50 -44.72 19.28
C SER A 286 -21.18 -45.25 17.88
N ARG A 287 -21.96 -46.23 17.38
CA ARG A 287 -21.84 -46.78 16.03
C ARG A 287 -22.08 -45.71 14.96
N ASN A 288 -23.14 -44.91 15.10
CA ASN A 288 -23.46 -43.84 14.16
C ASN A 288 -22.38 -42.76 14.12
N ASN A 289 -21.78 -42.43 15.27
CA ASN A 289 -20.67 -41.48 15.35
C ASN A 289 -19.40 -42.01 14.66
N LEU A 290 -19.09 -43.30 14.82
CA LEU A 290 -17.95 -43.92 14.14
C LEU A 290 -18.17 -44.05 12.63
N LEU A 291 -19.39 -44.36 12.17
CA LEU A 291 -19.73 -44.35 10.73
C LEU A 291 -19.50 -42.97 10.09
N LYS A 292 -19.99 -41.90 10.73
CA LYS A 292 -19.71 -40.52 10.30
C LYS A 292 -18.21 -40.21 10.23
N SER A 293 -17.43 -40.76 11.17
CA SER A 293 -15.98 -40.58 11.19
C SER A 293 -15.28 -41.30 10.02
N VAL A 294 -15.75 -42.49 9.63
CA VAL A 294 -15.24 -43.21 8.44
C VAL A 294 -15.56 -42.46 7.15
N GLU A 295 -16.79 -41.96 7.02
CA GLU A 295 -17.20 -41.14 5.87
C GLU A 295 -16.33 -39.87 5.76
N ALA A 296 -16.14 -39.15 6.86
CA ALA A 296 -15.28 -37.97 6.90
C ALA A 296 -13.83 -38.28 6.50
N LEU A 297 -13.25 -39.38 7.00
CA LEU A 297 -11.89 -39.79 6.66
C LEU A 297 -11.73 -40.15 5.17
N ASN A 298 -12.73 -40.81 4.57
CA ASN A 298 -12.71 -41.14 3.14
C ASN A 298 -12.83 -39.89 2.26
N THR A 299 -13.70 -38.94 2.63
CA THR A 299 -13.85 -37.66 1.92
C THR A 299 -12.55 -36.85 1.94
N VAL A 300 -11.91 -36.72 3.10
CA VAL A 300 -10.61 -36.03 3.24
C VAL A 300 -9.54 -36.71 2.39
N ALA A 301 -9.52 -38.05 2.31
CA ALA A 301 -8.55 -38.77 1.48
C ALA A 301 -8.73 -38.50 -0.02
N SER A 302 -9.97 -38.44 -0.52
CA SER A 302 -10.25 -38.07 -1.91
C SER A 302 -9.88 -36.62 -2.21
N GLU A 303 -10.21 -35.70 -1.30
CA GLU A 303 -9.93 -34.27 -1.46
C GLU A 303 -8.43 -33.98 -1.49
N VAL A 304 -7.65 -34.59 -0.60
CA VAL A 304 -6.18 -34.41 -0.60
C VAL A 304 -5.52 -35.08 -1.82
N THR A 305 -6.07 -36.18 -2.34
CA THR A 305 -5.60 -36.79 -3.59
C THR A 305 -5.83 -35.86 -4.78
N TYR A 306 -7.01 -35.23 -4.83
CA TYR A 306 -7.36 -34.22 -5.81
C TYR A 306 -6.43 -32.99 -5.71
N LEU A 307 -6.25 -32.43 -4.51
CA LEU A 307 -5.34 -31.30 -4.25
C LEU A 307 -3.89 -31.61 -4.66
N LYS A 308 -3.40 -32.83 -4.41
CA LYS A 308 -2.06 -33.25 -4.88
C LYS A 308 -1.93 -33.27 -6.40
N LYS A 309 -2.98 -33.67 -7.11
CA LYS A 309 -3.00 -33.69 -8.58
C LYS A 309 -2.93 -32.27 -9.16
N ILE A 310 -3.65 -31.31 -8.58
CA ILE A 310 -3.70 -29.93 -9.08
C ILE A 310 -2.56 -29.04 -8.55
N SER A 311 -1.95 -29.40 -7.41
CA SER A 311 -0.91 -28.60 -6.75
C SER A 311 0.28 -28.19 -7.64
N PRO A 312 0.77 -28.99 -8.61
CA PRO A 312 1.89 -28.57 -9.47
C PRO A 312 1.55 -27.36 -10.35
N TYR A 313 0.27 -27.07 -10.61
CA TYR A 313 -0.15 -25.94 -11.44
C TYR A 313 -0.19 -24.62 -10.68
N LYS A 314 0.06 -24.61 -9.37
CA LYS A 314 0.15 -23.41 -8.54
C LYS A 314 1.17 -22.40 -9.07
N SER A 315 2.30 -22.88 -9.58
CA SER A 315 3.37 -22.06 -10.17
C SER A 315 3.27 -21.89 -11.69
N PHE A 316 2.15 -22.29 -12.30
CA PHE A 316 1.97 -22.23 -13.75
C PHE A 316 2.01 -20.80 -14.27
N HIS A 317 1.39 -19.85 -13.56
CA HIS A 317 1.43 -18.43 -13.91
C HIS A 317 2.88 -17.88 -13.92
N THR A 318 3.70 -18.28 -12.94
CA THR A 318 5.12 -17.90 -12.86
C THR A 318 5.90 -18.43 -14.07
N LEU A 319 5.68 -19.69 -14.45
CA LEU A 319 6.34 -20.31 -15.60
C LEU A 319 5.90 -19.68 -16.93
N ILE A 320 4.59 -19.49 -17.13
CA ILE A 320 4.04 -18.85 -18.33
C ILE A 320 4.55 -17.41 -18.47
N SER A 321 4.59 -16.64 -17.38
CA SER A 321 5.13 -15.28 -17.40
C SER A 321 6.60 -15.26 -17.82
N ALA A 322 7.42 -16.16 -17.27
CA ALA A 322 8.83 -16.28 -17.65
C ALA A 322 9.01 -16.76 -19.11
N LEU A 323 8.11 -17.61 -19.62
CA LEU A 323 8.10 -18.01 -21.03
C LEU A 323 7.74 -16.84 -21.94
N ILE A 324 6.72 -16.03 -21.59
CA ILE A 324 6.35 -14.83 -22.35
C ILE A 324 7.52 -13.85 -22.41
N GLU A 325 8.17 -13.57 -21.27
CA GLU A 325 9.34 -12.70 -21.19
C GLU A 325 10.50 -13.25 -22.04
N THR A 326 10.77 -14.55 -21.91
CA THR A 326 11.82 -15.22 -22.69
C THR A 326 11.58 -15.11 -24.20
N TYR A 327 10.36 -15.38 -24.68
CA TYR A 327 9.99 -15.28 -26.10
C TYR A 327 9.74 -13.84 -26.59
N SER A 328 9.73 -12.85 -25.71
CA SER A 328 9.66 -11.45 -26.10
C SER A 328 11.07 -10.87 -26.26
N GLU A 329 11.96 -11.11 -25.29
CA GLU A 329 13.27 -10.45 -25.21
C GLU A 329 14.41 -11.16 -25.96
N PHE A 330 14.14 -12.32 -26.58
CA PHE A 330 15.22 -13.13 -27.14
C PHE A 330 15.84 -12.51 -28.42
N PRO A 331 17.16 -12.27 -28.45
CA PRO A 331 17.84 -11.80 -29.66
C PRO A 331 18.05 -12.96 -30.65
N ILE A 332 17.40 -12.89 -31.81
CA ILE A 332 17.50 -13.94 -32.83
C ILE A 332 18.75 -13.76 -33.69
N ASN A 333 19.51 -14.83 -33.88
CA ASN A 333 20.63 -14.87 -34.81
C ASN A 333 20.11 -14.92 -36.26
N GLN A 334 20.33 -13.84 -37.01
CA GLN A 334 19.80 -13.68 -38.38
C GLN A 334 20.41 -14.66 -39.40
N ASN A 335 21.49 -15.36 -39.04
CA ASN A 335 22.22 -16.26 -39.92
C ASN A 335 21.71 -17.72 -39.91
N ALA A 336 20.66 -18.05 -39.14
CA ALA A 336 20.12 -19.40 -39.00
C ALA A 336 18.59 -19.43 -39.25
N PRO A 337 18.14 -19.62 -40.51
CA PRO A 337 16.72 -19.55 -40.88
C PRO A 337 15.83 -20.61 -40.20
N SER A 338 16.37 -21.82 -39.95
CA SER A 338 15.63 -22.90 -39.29
C SER A 338 15.26 -22.58 -37.84
N ASP A 339 16.15 -21.91 -37.12
CA ASP A 339 15.94 -21.55 -35.71
C ASP A 339 14.85 -20.48 -35.57
N LEU A 340 14.75 -19.59 -36.55
CA LEU A 340 13.70 -18.57 -36.62
C LEU A 340 12.31 -19.19 -36.80
N GLU A 341 12.15 -20.22 -37.64
CA GLU A 341 10.85 -20.90 -37.80
C GLU A 341 10.39 -21.58 -36.51
N HIS A 342 11.28 -22.33 -35.85
CA HIS A 342 10.94 -22.99 -34.58
C HIS A 342 10.62 -22.00 -33.47
N TYR A 343 11.34 -20.87 -33.43
CA TYR A 343 11.05 -19.78 -32.50
C TYR A 343 9.66 -19.19 -32.72
N LEU A 344 9.35 -18.81 -33.97
CA LEU A 344 8.06 -18.21 -34.33
C LEU A 344 6.90 -19.18 -34.10
N ALA A 345 7.09 -20.48 -34.33
CA ALA A 345 6.11 -21.50 -34.00
C ALA A 345 5.85 -21.58 -32.49
N GLY A 346 6.89 -21.52 -31.65
CA GLY A 346 6.72 -21.48 -30.20
C GLY A 346 6.00 -20.21 -29.73
N ALA A 347 6.37 -19.07 -30.30
CA ALA A 347 5.74 -17.80 -29.98
C ALA A 347 4.25 -17.75 -30.40
N ALA A 348 3.92 -18.35 -31.54
CA ALA A 348 2.53 -18.52 -31.99
C ALA A 348 1.71 -19.42 -31.04
N LYS A 349 2.32 -20.45 -30.43
CA LYS A 349 1.65 -21.30 -29.43
C LYS A 349 1.35 -20.55 -28.13
N ILE A 350 2.31 -19.76 -27.63
CA ILE A 350 2.09 -18.87 -26.47
C ILE A 350 0.96 -17.88 -26.78
N THR A 351 0.98 -17.31 -27.99
CA THR A 351 -0.02 -16.36 -28.46
C THR A 351 -1.42 -16.96 -28.48
N ARG A 352 -1.55 -18.15 -29.05
CA ARG A 352 -2.81 -18.89 -29.09
C ARG A 352 -3.31 -19.19 -27.68
N PHE A 353 -2.44 -19.70 -26.81
CA PHE A 353 -2.76 -19.97 -25.42
C PHE A 353 -3.32 -18.73 -24.70
N LEU A 354 -2.70 -17.57 -24.88
CA LEU A 354 -3.17 -16.31 -24.29
C LEU A 354 -4.48 -15.81 -24.90
N TYR A 355 -4.70 -16.01 -26.20
CA TYR A 355 -5.99 -15.67 -26.82
C TYR A 355 -7.15 -16.56 -26.30
N ASP A 356 -6.88 -17.85 -26.11
CA ASP A 356 -7.86 -18.83 -25.66
C ASP A 356 -8.13 -18.72 -24.15
N HIS A 357 -7.08 -18.51 -23.34
CA HIS A 357 -7.14 -18.61 -21.87
C HIS A 357 -6.71 -17.34 -21.11
N GLY A 358 -6.19 -16.30 -21.78
CA GLY A 358 -5.61 -15.11 -21.15
C GLY A 358 -6.55 -14.35 -20.21
N HIS A 359 -7.85 -14.37 -20.48
CA HIS A 359 -8.87 -13.75 -19.63
C HIS A 359 -8.89 -14.31 -18.19
N HIS A 360 -8.52 -15.58 -17.99
CA HIS A 360 -8.38 -16.16 -16.65
C HIS A 360 -7.21 -15.59 -15.84
N PHE A 361 -6.26 -14.91 -16.50
CA PHE A 361 -5.03 -14.43 -15.87
C PHE A 361 -4.97 -12.90 -15.72
N PHE A 362 -5.77 -12.13 -16.47
CA PHE A 362 -5.65 -10.67 -16.56
C PHE A 362 -6.89 -9.89 -16.15
N ASP A 363 -8.02 -10.56 -15.91
CA ASP A 363 -9.28 -9.87 -15.63
C ASP A 363 -9.63 -9.94 -14.13
N GLU A 364 -9.44 -8.82 -13.42
CA GLU A 364 -9.83 -8.69 -12.00
C GLU A 364 -11.37 -8.72 -11.80
N LYS A 365 -12.15 -8.63 -12.89
CA LYS A 365 -13.62 -8.60 -12.87
C LYS A 365 -14.28 -9.70 -13.71
N ALA A 366 -13.55 -10.75 -14.08
CA ALA A 366 -14.18 -11.88 -14.76
C ALA A 366 -15.22 -12.51 -13.83
N GLU A 367 -16.48 -12.09 -13.96
CA GLU A 367 -17.60 -12.91 -13.52
C GLU A 367 -17.45 -14.27 -14.21
N PRO A 368 -17.67 -15.38 -13.50
CA PRO A 368 -17.68 -16.69 -14.12
C PRO A 368 -18.68 -16.62 -15.27
N ILE A 369 -18.17 -16.74 -16.50
CA ILE A 369 -18.98 -16.72 -17.72
C ILE A 369 -20.10 -17.72 -17.46
N SER A 370 -21.32 -17.20 -17.30
CA SER A 370 -22.51 -18.03 -17.06
C SER A 370 -22.49 -19.18 -18.04
N ASN A 371 -22.66 -20.41 -17.53
CA ASN A 371 -22.74 -21.65 -18.30
C ASN A 371 -23.84 -21.54 -19.37
N ASN A 372 -23.53 -20.89 -20.49
CA ASN A 372 -24.30 -20.98 -21.70
C ASN A 372 -23.88 -22.28 -22.37
N ASN A 373 -24.60 -23.35 -22.02
CA ASN A 373 -24.62 -24.63 -22.72
C ASN A 373 -25.09 -24.52 -24.20
N ASN A 374 -25.04 -23.34 -24.81
CA ASN A 374 -25.42 -23.12 -26.19
C ASN A 374 -24.19 -22.68 -26.97
N LYS A 375 -23.65 -23.66 -27.71
CA LYS A 375 -22.51 -23.60 -28.62
C LYS A 375 -21.17 -23.39 -27.92
N GLN A 376 -20.49 -24.50 -27.63
CA GLN A 376 -19.09 -24.62 -28.01
C GLN A 376 -19.02 -24.27 -29.51
N GLU A 377 -18.84 -22.98 -29.83
CA GLU A 377 -18.22 -22.62 -31.08
C GLU A 377 -16.84 -23.26 -31.01
N GLN A 378 -16.71 -24.43 -31.65
CA GLN A 378 -15.41 -24.99 -31.97
C GLN A 378 -14.62 -23.85 -32.58
N SER A 379 -13.64 -23.35 -31.85
CA SER A 379 -12.73 -22.31 -32.32
C SER A 379 -12.15 -22.83 -33.63
N GLU A 380 -12.57 -22.28 -34.76
CA GLU A 380 -11.90 -22.53 -36.04
C GLU A 380 -10.41 -22.32 -35.80
N SER A 381 -9.60 -23.33 -36.17
CA SER A 381 -8.16 -23.29 -35.94
C SER A 381 -7.59 -22.06 -36.62
N LEU A 382 -6.98 -21.16 -35.84
CA LEU A 382 -6.35 -19.96 -36.37
C LEU A 382 -5.33 -20.34 -37.44
N SER A 383 -5.45 -19.74 -38.63
CA SER A 383 -4.46 -19.86 -39.68
C SER A 383 -3.12 -19.29 -39.23
N GLN A 384 -2.03 -19.69 -39.89
CA GLN A 384 -0.69 -19.19 -39.59
C GLN A 384 -0.63 -17.65 -39.67
N LEU A 385 -1.33 -17.04 -40.63
CA LEU A 385 -1.41 -15.59 -40.78
C LEU A 385 -2.11 -14.92 -39.59
N GLU A 386 -3.22 -15.50 -39.12
CA GLU A 386 -3.97 -14.99 -37.96
C GLU A 386 -3.19 -15.17 -36.66
N LEU A 387 -2.45 -16.27 -36.50
CA LEU A 387 -1.56 -16.49 -35.36
C LEU A 387 -0.40 -15.48 -35.34
N MET A 388 0.20 -15.20 -36.49
CA MET A 388 1.25 -14.19 -36.59
C MET A 388 0.73 -12.77 -36.32
N TYR A 389 -0.50 -12.46 -36.76
CA TYR A 389 -1.20 -11.23 -36.41
C TYR A 389 -1.47 -11.12 -34.91
N LEU A 390 -2.05 -12.15 -34.28
CA LEU A 390 -2.29 -12.17 -32.84
C LEU A 390 -0.97 -12.08 -32.06
N PHE A 391 0.12 -12.68 -32.56
CA PHE A 391 1.43 -12.60 -31.93
C PHE A 391 1.97 -11.17 -31.98
N LEU A 392 1.83 -10.49 -33.12
CA LEU A 392 2.17 -9.07 -33.24
C LEU A 392 1.39 -8.20 -32.24
N LEU A 393 0.10 -8.52 -32.01
CA LEU A 393 -0.72 -7.80 -31.03
C LEU A 393 -0.43 -8.17 -29.56
N LEU A 394 0.03 -9.39 -29.27
CA LEU A 394 0.40 -9.78 -27.89
C LEU A 394 1.79 -9.33 -27.50
N SER A 395 2.69 -9.24 -28.48
CA SER A 395 4.10 -8.86 -28.28
C SER A 395 4.34 -7.35 -28.20
N GLY A 396 3.26 -6.56 -28.15
CA GLY A 396 3.23 -5.09 -28.11
C GLY A 396 3.93 -4.37 -26.95
N GLY A 397 4.70 -5.08 -26.13
CA GLY A 397 5.51 -4.50 -25.07
C GLY A 397 6.86 -3.95 -25.57
N ALA A 398 7.41 -3.00 -24.81
CA ALA A 398 8.80 -2.51 -24.92
C ALA A 398 9.88 -3.62 -24.78
N ALA A 399 9.49 -4.84 -24.40
CA ALA A 399 10.37 -6.01 -24.23
C ALA A 399 10.70 -6.72 -25.56
N MET A 400 9.90 -6.57 -26.62
CA MET A 400 10.21 -7.23 -27.88
C MET A 400 11.29 -6.47 -28.65
N SER A 401 12.34 -7.16 -29.10
CA SER A 401 13.35 -6.52 -29.94
C SER A 401 12.70 -5.99 -31.23
N LYS A 402 13.03 -4.74 -31.63
CA LYS A 402 12.55 -4.13 -32.88
C LYS A 402 12.78 -5.02 -34.10
N THR A 403 13.84 -5.82 -34.06
CA THR A 403 14.21 -6.82 -35.08
C THR A 403 13.17 -7.95 -35.19
N LEU A 404 12.59 -8.41 -34.08
CA LEU A 404 11.59 -9.46 -34.08
C LEU A 404 10.21 -8.95 -34.52
N GLN A 405 9.80 -7.77 -34.05
CA GLN A 405 8.60 -7.08 -34.55
C GLN A 405 8.66 -6.90 -36.08
N ALA A 406 9.81 -6.45 -36.59
CA ALA A 406 10.07 -6.32 -38.02
C ALA A 406 9.87 -7.65 -38.77
N ARG A 407 10.43 -8.75 -38.27
CA ARG A 407 10.34 -10.06 -38.94
C ARG A 407 8.92 -10.64 -38.94
N VAL A 408 8.17 -10.48 -37.84
CA VAL A 408 6.76 -10.89 -37.78
C VAL A 408 5.93 -10.06 -38.76
N TYR A 409 6.13 -8.74 -38.77
CA TYR A 409 5.47 -7.84 -39.70
C TYR A 409 5.81 -8.16 -41.16
N PHE A 410 7.08 -8.43 -41.49
CA PHE A 410 7.48 -8.79 -42.85
C PHE A 410 6.96 -10.16 -43.29
N LYS A 411 6.87 -11.15 -42.41
CA LYS A 411 6.20 -12.42 -42.75
C LYS A 411 4.71 -12.26 -43.02
N ILE A 412 4.04 -11.38 -42.26
CA ILE A 412 2.66 -10.99 -42.54
C ILE A 412 2.61 -10.30 -43.92
N PHE A 413 3.56 -9.41 -44.22
CA PHE A 413 3.66 -8.71 -45.51
C PHE A 413 3.97 -9.61 -46.70
N ASP A 414 4.90 -10.56 -46.56
CA ASP A 414 5.29 -11.53 -47.60
C ASP A 414 4.11 -12.46 -47.93
N ALA A 415 3.44 -12.99 -46.89
CA ALA A 415 2.22 -13.77 -47.07
C ALA A 415 1.11 -12.99 -47.77
N LEU A 416 1.06 -11.67 -47.58
CA LEU A 416 0.12 -10.78 -48.27
C LEU A 416 0.55 -10.45 -49.69
N ASN A 417 1.83 -10.29 -49.99
CA ASN A 417 2.30 -10.08 -51.36
C ASN A 417 2.01 -11.30 -52.23
N ASP A 418 2.16 -12.50 -51.68
CA ASP A 418 1.76 -13.75 -52.31
C ASP A 418 0.24 -13.83 -52.56
N LEU A 419 -0.56 -13.31 -51.62
CA LEU A 419 -2.04 -13.24 -51.72
C LEU A 419 -2.56 -12.12 -52.64
N LEU A 420 -1.88 -10.97 -52.68
CA LEU A 420 -2.28 -9.76 -53.40
C LEU A 420 -1.61 -9.63 -54.78
N LYS A 421 -0.67 -10.52 -55.12
CA LYS A 421 0.10 -10.53 -56.38
C LYS A 421 0.79 -9.20 -56.69
N ILE A 422 1.42 -8.62 -55.67
CA ILE A 422 2.23 -7.40 -55.85
C ILE A 422 3.64 -7.86 -56.24
N GLU A 423 4.09 -7.52 -57.45
CA GLU A 423 5.46 -7.87 -57.88
C GLU A 423 6.48 -7.16 -57.00
N PRO A 424 7.43 -7.88 -56.36
CA PRO A 424 8.47 -7.26 -55.59
C PRO A 424 9.39 -6.47 -56.53
N ASN A 425 9.54 -5.17 -56.28
CA ASN A 425 10.57 -4.38 -56.94
C ASN A 425 11.94 -4.91 -56.49
N ASN A 426 12.69 -5.49 -57.41
CA ASN A 426 13.97 -6.18 -57.18
C ASN A 426 15.11 -5.28 -56.62
N ASP A 427 14.87 -3.98 -56.40
CA ASP A 427 15.90 -3.00 -55.97
C ASP A 427 15.73 -2.50 -54.52
N GLU A 428 14.71 -2.90 -53.76
CA GLU A 428 14.61 -2.54 -52.34
C GLU A 428 15.39 -3.56 -51.48
N ASN A 429 16.67 -3.27 -51.22
CA ASN A 429 17.41 -3.95 -50.15
C ASN A 429 16.60 -3.86 -48.85
N MET A 430 16.30 -5.03 -48.26
CA MET A 430 15.57 -5.18 -47.00
C MET A 430 16.23 -4.31 -45.92
N PRO A 431 15.55 -3.31 -45.33
CA PRO A 431 16.14 -2.51 -44.27
C PRO A 431 16.36 -3.37 -43.01
N GLU A 432 17.55 -3.28 -42.41
CA GLU A 432 17.92 -4.06 -41.20
C GLU A 432 17.02 -3.78 -39.98
N THR A 433 16.27 -2.66 -40.00
CA THR A 433 15.32 -2.26 -38.96
C THR A 433 14.02 -1.71 -39.56
N PHE A 434 12.87 -2.20 -39.08
CA PHE A 434 11.55 -1.68 -39.42
C PHE A 434 10.99 -0.86 -38.26
N ASN A 435 10.43 0.30 -38.54
CA ASN A 435 9.67 1.11 -37.59
C ASN A 435 8.31 1.41 -38.21
N LEU A 436 7.25 0.90 -37.59
CA LEU A 436 5.88 1.02 -38.07
C LEU A 436 5.47 2.49 -38.27
N PHE A 437 5.88 3.38 -37.37
CA PHE A 437 5.63 4.82 -37.49
C PHE A 437 6.30 5.41 -38.74
N HIS A 438 7.55 5.03 -39.03
CA HIS A 438 8.23 5.47 -40.25
C HIS A 438 7.62 4.87 -41.52
N PHE A 439 7.14 3.62 -41.47
CA PHE A 439 6.45 3.00 -42.59
C PHE A 439 5.13 3.70 -42.92
N VAL A 440 4.33 4.02 -41.89
CA VAL A 440 3.08 4.78 -42.01
C VAL A 440 3.33 6.16 -42.62
N ALA A 441 4.41 6.84 -42.20
CA ALA A 441 4.77 8.15 -42.72
C ALA A 441 5.28 8.10 -44.18
N ASN A 442 6.09 7.09 -44.53
CA ASN A 442 6.76 7.02 -45.83
C ASN A 442 5.97 6.29 -46.92
N LYS A 443 5.12 5.31 -46.55
CA LYS A 443 4.30 4.50 -47.47
C LYS A 443 2.83 4.42 -46.97
N PRO A 444 2.12 5.56 -46.85
CA PRO A 444 0.77 5.60 -46.26
C PRO A 444 -0.27 4.81 -47.07
N ASP A 445 -0.18 4.78 -48.40
CA ASP A 445 -1.13 4.05 -49.26
C ASP A 445 -1.03 2.54 -49.10
N ASP A 446 0.18 2.01 -48.93
CA ASP A 446 0.41 0.57 -48.74
C ASP A 446 -0.10 0.14 -47.36
N PHE A 447 0.12 0.97 -46.34
CA PHE A 447 -0.45 0.73 -45.01
C PHE A 447 -1.98 0.79 -44.99
N ILE A 448 -2.60 1.74 -45.69
CA ILE A 448 -4.07 1.84 -45.81
C ILE A 448 -4.65 0.58 -46.46
N LYS A 449 -4.05 0.10 -47.56
CA LYS A 449 -4.49 -1.12 -48.24
C LYS A 449 -4.41 -2.32 -47.31
N LEU A 450 -3.28 -2.47 -46.61
CA LEU A 450 -3.03 -3.56 -45.69
C LEU A 450 -4.04 -3.55 -44.51
N TYR A 451 -4.21 -2.40 -43.86
CA TYR A 451 -5.15 -2.27 -42.75
C TYR A 451 -6.60 -2.53 -43.19
N ARG A 452 -7.02 -2.02 -44.35
CA ARG A 452 -8.36 -2.28 -44.89
C ARG A 452 -8.59 -3.75 -45.20
N TYR A 453 -7.58 -4.43 -45.74
CA TYR A 453 -7.65 -5.86 -46.06
C TYR A 453 -7.84 -6.72 -44.80
N PHE A 454 -7.15 -6.41 -43.69
CA PHE A 454 -7.29 -7.18 -42.45
C PHE A 454 -8.53 -6.83 -41.63
N PHE A 455 -8.87 -5.55 -41.52
CA PHE A 455 -9.77 -5.06 -40.47
C PHE A 455 -11.10 -4.49 -40.99
N VAL A 456 -11.18 -4.12 -42.28
CA VAL A 456 -12.32 -3.34 -42.80
C VAL A 456 -13.14 -4.14 -43.83
N ASN A 457 -12.51 -4.68 -44.88
CA ASN A 457 -13.18 -5.35 -46.00
C ASN A 457 -13.23 -6.87 -45.81
N GLU A 458 -14.24 -7.43 -45.13
CA GLU A 458 -14.42 -8.90 -44.93
C GLU A 458 -13.11 -9.68 -44.64
N GLY A 459 -12.17 -9.01 -43.97
CA GLY A 459 -10.82 -9.49 -43.83
C GLY A 459 -10.75 -10.69 -42.89
N PRO A 460 -9.70 -11.55 -43.02
CA PRO A 460 -9.55 -12.72 -42.18
C PRO A 460 -9.54 -12.38 -40.67
N CYS A 461 -9.07 -11.17 -40.31
CA CYS A 461 -8.95 -10.76 -38.92
C CYS A 461 -10.09 -9.85 -38.42
N ARG A 462 -11.08 -9.49 -39.25
CA ARG A 462 -12.18 -8.57 -38.86
C ARG A 462 -13.07 -9.17 -37.78
N GLN A 463 -13.45 -10.44 -37.93
CA GLN A 463 -14.25 -11.14 -36.93
C GLN A 463 -13.47 -11.32 -35.63
N LYS A 464 -12.17 -11.66 -35.72
CA LYS A 464 -11.28 -11.78 -34.56
C LYS A 464 -11.05 -10.46 -33.83
N ALA A 465 -10.89 -9.34 -34.55
CA ALA A 465 -10.84 -8.02 -33.92
C ALA A 465 -12.14 -7.70 -33.16
N LYS A 466 -13.31 -8.05 -33.72
CA LYS A 466 -14.60 -7.91 -33.01
C LYS A 466 -14.68 -8.80 -31.78
N GLU A 467 -14.27 -10.06 -31.87
CA GLU A 467 -14.22 -10.98 -30.72
C GLU A 467 -13.26 -10.48 -29.64
N LEU A 468 -12.09 -9.96 -30.00
CA LEU A 468 -11.13 -9.36 -29.06
C LEU A 468 -11.68 -8.11 -28.36
N ILE A 469 -12.43 -7.28 -29.08
CA ILE A 469 -13.14 -6.12 -28.50
C ILE A 469 -14.21 -6.59 -27.51
N VAL A 470 -14.97 -7.64 -27.86
CA VAL A 470 -16.01 -8.21 -26.99
C VAL A 470 -15.41 -8.89 -25.76
N LYS A 471 -14.26 -9.57 -25.90
CA LYS A 471 -13.50 -10.18 -24.81
C LYS A 471 -12.77 -9.15 -23.94
N GLU A 472 -12.81 -7.88 -24.30
CA GLU A 472 -12.18 -6.77 -23.58
C GLU A 472 -10.71 -7.00 -23.20
N HIS A 473 -9.91 -7.71 -24.02
CA HIS A 473 -8.57 -8.11 -23.58
C HIS A 473 -7.58 -6.93 -23.57
N PRO A 474 -6.95 -6.58 -22.43
CA PRO A 474 -6.20 -5.33 -22.23
C PRO A 474 -5.04 -5.12 -23.20
N VAL A 475 -4.17 -6.12 -23.35
CA VAL A 475 -2.98 -6.04 -24.22
C VAL A 475 -3.37 -5.95 -25.70
N PHE A 476 -4.30 -6.79 -26.14
CA PHE A 476 -4.81 -6.76 -27.52
C PHE A 476 -5.53 -5.46 -27.85
N LEU A 477 -6.30 -4.90 -26.91
CA LEU A 477 -6.94 -3.58 -27.06
C LEU A 477 -5.91 -2.46 -27.21
N ALA A 478 -4.79 -2.52 -26.47
CA ALA A 478 -3.70 -1.55 -26.62
C ALA A 478 -3.12 -1.57 -28.04
N GLU A 479 -2.74 -2.76 -28.54
CA GLU A 479 -2.13 -2.88 -29.87
C GLU A 479 -3.11 -2.62 -31.02
N LEU A 480 -4.36 -3.06 -30.88
CA LEU A 480 -5.41 -2.71 -31.82
C LEU A 480 -5.61 -1.18 -31.85
N GLY A 481 -5.63 -0.54 -30.68
CA GLY A 481 -5.69 0.92 -30.56
C GLY A 481 -4.52 1.63 -31.27
N LYS A 482 -3.29 1.16 -31.08
CA LYS A 482 -2.09 1.67 -31.77
C LYS A 482 -2.21 1.53 -33.29
N LEU A 483 -2.60 0.36 -33.80
CA LEU A 483 -2.76 0.10 -35.23
C LEU A 483 -3.88 0.96 -35.85
N THR A 484 -5.03 1.06 -35.19
CA THR A 484 -6.14 1.91 -35.62
C THR A 484 -5.72 3.38 -35.67
N TYR A 485 -4.92 3.83 -34.70
CA TYR A 485 -4.36 5.17 -34.70
C TYR A 485 -3.42 5.41 -35.88
N TYR A 486 -2.46 4.50 -36.12
CA TYR A 486 -1.56 4.61 -37.26
C TYR A 486 -2.30 4.61 -38.60
N TYR A 487 -3.41 3.88 -38.69
CA TYR A 487 -4.27 3.89 -39.86
C TYR A 487 -4.94 5.25 -40.05
N ALA A 488 -5.44 5.85 -38.97
CA ALA A 488 -5.96 7.21 -38.99
C ALA A 488 -4.88 8.24 -39.40
N THR A 489 -3.64 8.07 -38.94
CA THR A 489 -2.50 8.91 -39.36
C THR A 489 -2.22 8.79 -40.86
N ALA A 490 -2.20 7.58 -41.41
CA ALA A 490 -2.03 7.35 -42.84
C ALA A 490 -3.17 7.98 -43.66
N LEU A 491 -4.43 7.83 -43.21
CA LEU A 491 -5.60 8.46 -43.83
C LEU A 491 -5.52 9.99 -43.79
N ASN A 492 -5.07 10.56 -42.67
CA ASN A 492 -4.92 12.01 -42.50
C ASN A 492 -3.82 12.57 -43.43
N ALA A 493 -2.70 11.86 -43.58
CA ALA A 493 -1.66 12.24 -44.55
C ALA A 493 -2.20 12.29 -45.98
N LYS A 494 -3.09 11.35 -46.34
CA LYS A 494 -3.78 11.33 -47.65
C LYS A 494 -4.83 12.44 -47.78
N ALA A 495 -5.57 12.73 -46.72
CA ALA A 495 -6.58 13.78 -46.71
C ALA A 495 -5.99 15.18 -46.95
N LYS A 496 -4.70 15.38 -46.63
CA LYS A 496 -3.94 16.61 -46.89
C LYS A 496 -3.45 16.75 -48.35
N GLN A 497 -3.53 15.70 -49.16
CA GLN A 497 -3.12 15.75 -50.55
C GLN A 497 -4.17 16.48 -51.42
N PRO A 498 -3.76 17.23 -52.46
CA PRO A 498 -4.67 18.04 -53.28
C PRO A 498 -5.71 17.21 -54.08
N ASP A 499 -5.51 15.90 -54.20
CA ASP A 499 -6.39 14.93 -54.86
C ASP A 499 -7.26 14.12 -53.87
N ALA A 500 -7.34 14.53 -52.60
CA ALA A 500 -8.11 13.84 -51.58
C ALA A 500 -9.61 13.75 -51.92
N LYS A 501 -10.20 12.57 -51.66
CA LYS A 501 -11.65 12.35 -51.83
C LYS A 501 -12.45 13.17 -50.81
N PRO A 502 -13.64 13.68 -51.18
CA PRO A 502 -14.55 14.31 -50.23
C PRO A 502 -14.85 13.35 -49.06
N GLY A 503 -14.67 13.83 -47.82
CA GLY A 503 -14.89 13.04 -46.60
C GLY A 503 -13.66 12.29 -46.06
N ALA A 504 -12.49 12.33 -46.73
CA ALA A 504 -11.27 11.67 -46.24
C ALA A 504 -10.85 12.15 -44.83
N GLN A 505 -11.02 13.44 -44.53
CA GLN A 505 -10.75 13.99 -43.20
C GLN A 505 -11.72 13.45 -42.13
N GLN A 506 -13.00 13.27 -42.48
CA GLN A 506 -14.00 12.71 -41.57
C GLN A 506 -13.73 11.23 -41.29
N GLU A 507 -13.28 10.47 -42.30
CA GLU A 507 -12.85 9.08 -42.14
C GLU A 507 -11.64 8.99 -41.19
N ALA A 508 -10.62 9.84 -41.37
CA ALA A 508 -9.48 9.91 -40.48
C ALA A 508 -9.90 10.22 -39.02
N ASN A 509 -10.76 11.22 -38.82
CA ASN A 509 -11.25 11.60 -37.49
C ASN A 509 -12.05 10.47 -36.81
N TYR A 510 -12.83 9.69 -37.57
CA TYR A 510 -13.55 8.53 -37.04
C TYR A 510 -12.58 7.48 -36.47
N TYR A 511 -11.55 7.09 -37.23
CA TYR A 511 -10.59 6.09 -36.78
C TYR A 511 -9.65 6.60 -35.69
N PHE A 512 -9.33 7.91 -35.66
CA PHE A 512 -8.64 8.49 -34.49
C PHE A 512 -9.44 8.28 -33.21
N LYS A 513 -10.73 8.64 -33.21
CA LYS A 513 -11.61 8.44 -32.04
C LYS A 513 -11.73 6.95 -31.66
N GLN A 514 -11.83 6.08 -32.65
CA GLN A 514 -11.93 4.64 -32.42
C GLN A 514 -10.66 4.06 -31.78
N GLY A 515 -9.47 4.40 -32.30
CA GLY A 515 -8.19 3.94 -31.74
C GLY A 515 -7.98 4.46 -30.31
N ILE A 516 -8.31 5.72 -30.06
CA ILE A 516 -8.27 6.32 -28.72
C ILE A 516 -9.18 5.57 -27.74
N ASN A 517 -10.42 5.26 -28.15
CA ASN A 517 -11.35 4.54 -27.28
C ASN A 517 -10.80 3.16 -26.86
N TYR A 518 -10.15 2.42 -27.77
CA TYR A 518 -9.51 1.15 -27.43
C TYR A 518 -8.35 1.33 -26.45
N LEU A 519 -7.52 2.36 -26.64
CA LEU A 519 -6.43 2.69 -25.71
C LEU A 519 -6.96 3.10 -24.33
N VAL A 520 -8.05 3.87 -24.26
CA VAL A 520 -8.70 4.25 -22.99
C VAL A 520 -9.29 3.04 -22.27
N GLN A 521 -9.95 2.12 -23.00
CA GLN A 521 -10.46 0.87 -22.43
C GLN A 521 -9.31 0.01 -21.87
N SER A 522 -8.24 -0.16 -22.65
CA SER A 522 -7.02 -0.87 -22.20
C SER A 522 -6.37 -0.20 -20.97
N LEU A 523 -6.35 1.13 -20.93
CA LEU A 523 -5.84 1.89 -19.79
C LEU A 523 -6.69 1.68 -18.53
N LYS A 524 -8.03 1.68 -18.66
CA LYS A 524 -8.96 1.42 -17.54
C LYS A 524 -8.78 0.03 -16.93
N GLN A 525 -8.23 -0.90 -17.70
CA GLN A 525 -7.86 -2.25 -17.25
C GLN A 525 -6.42 -2.36 -16.73
N GLY A 526 -5.70 -1.23 -16.59
CA GLY A 526 -4.41 -1.16 -15.89
C GLY A 526 -3.18 -1.38 -16.77
N THR A 527 -3.31 -1.32 -18.10
CA THR A 527 -2.26 -1.75 -19.05
C THR A 527 -1.21 -0.65 -19.31
N PRO A 528 0.08 -0.85 -18.97
CA PRO A 528 1.14 0.14 -19.22
C PRO A 528 1.37 0.49 -20.70
N GLN A 529 1.04 -0.43 -21.62
CA GLN A 529 1.24 -0.29 -23.06
C GLN A 529 0.33 0.80 -23.65
N ALA A 530 -0.86 0.99 -23.08
CA ALA A 530 -1.75 2.09 -23.46
C ALA A 530 -1.11 3.45 -23.12
N ILE A 531 -0.41 3.54 -21.99
CA ILE A 531 0.30 4.75 -21.55
C ILE A 531 1.45 5.08 -22.50
N GLU A 532 2.26 4.10 -22.88
CA GLU A 532 3.35 4.30 -23.85
C GLU A 532 2.82 4.73 -25.22
N ALA A 533 1.69 4.15 -25.65
CA ALA A 533 0.99 4.58 -26.84
C ALA A 533 0.63 6.06 -26.72
N PHE A 534 -0.09 6.46 -25.67
CA PHE A 534 -0.47 7.85 -25.42
C PHE A 534 0.72 8.80 -25.35
N ASP A 535 1.81 8.42 -24.66
CA ASP A 535 3.05 9.19 -24.62
C ASP A 535 3.61 9.41 -26.02
N THR A 536 3.60 8.38 -26.88
CA THR A 536 4.02 8.49 -28.29
C THR A 536 3.08 9.38 -29.11
N LEU A 537 1.76 9.26 -28.89
CA LEU A 537 0.75 10.10 -29.58
C LEU A 537 0.88 11.58 -29.21
N LEU A 538 1.25 11.85 -27.96
CA LEU A 538 1.32 13.20 -27.40
C LEU A 538 2.72 13.82 -27.54
N ALA A 539 3.75 13.02 -27.81
CA ALA A 539 5.12 13.48 -28.06
C ALA A 539 5.35 14.06 -29.47
N THR A 540 4.44 13.88 -30.42
CA THR A 540 4.47 14.53 -31.75
C THR A 540 4.14 16.03 -31.69
N LYS A 541 4.83 16.75 -30.79
CA LYS A 541 4.63 18.18 -30.46
C LYS A 541 5.06 19.15 -31.58
N ASP A 542 5.85 18.71 -32.54
CA ASP A 542 6.46 19.62 -33.53
C ASP A 542 5.56 19.95 -34.73
N ASP A 543 4.48 19.20 -34.96
CA ASP A 543 3.49 19.52 -36.01
C ASP A 543 2.22 20.11 -35.39
N LYS A 544 2.17 21.43 -35.27
CA LYS A 544 0.92 22.17 -34.92
C LYS A 544 -0.24 21.86 -35.88
N GLU A 545 0.04 21.31 -37.06
CA GLU A 545 -0.93 20.88 -38.08
C GLU A 545 -1.43 19.43 -37.91
N GLN A 546 -0.96 18.70 -36.89
CA GLN A 546 -1.40 17.34 -36.55
C GLN A 546 -2.27 17.32 -35.27
N GLN A 547 -2.80 18.45 -34.81
CA GLN A 547 -3.66 18.47 -33.62
C GLN A 547 -4.88 17.56 -33.84
N ILE A 548 -4.86 16.41 -33.18
CA ILE A 548 -5.97 15.48 -33.15
C ILE A 548 -7.09 16.14 -32.36
N GLU A 549 -8.25 16.23 -33.00
CA GLU A 549 -9.47 16.69 -32.36
C GLU A 549 -9.78 15.79 -31.14
N GLY A 550 -9.78 16.36 -29.94
CA GLY A 550 -10.06 15.63 -28.68
C GLY A 550 -8.86 15.32 -27.78
N ILE A 551 -7.64 15.79 -28.08
CA ILE A 551 -6.45 15.66 -27.20
C ILE A 551 -6.75 16.09 -25.76
N GLY A 552 -7.51 17.16 -25.56
CA GLY A 552 -7.90 17.64 -24.23
C GLY A 552 -8.73 16.63 -23.41
N GLU A 553 -9.65 15.91 -24.05
CA GLU A 553 -10.45 14.86 -23.37
C GLU A 553 -9.61 13.63 -23.05
N ILE A 554 -8.67 13.27 -23.93
CA ILE A 554 -7.71 12.18 -23.67
C ILE A 554 -6.82 12.53 -22.48
N ALA A 555 -6.25 13.73 -22.48
CA ALA A 555 -5.39 14.21 -21.41
C ALA A 555 -6.16 14.27 -20.08
N LYS A 556 -7.45 14.63 -20.09
CA LYS A 556 -8.34 14.57 -18.93
C LYS A 556 -8.50 13.15 -18.36
N GLU A 557 -8.76 12.14 -19.21
CA GLU A 557 -8.83 10.74 -18.76
C GLU A 557 -7.48 10.26 -18.19
N LEU A 558 -6.36 10.66 -18.81
CA LEU A 558 -5.02 10.35 -18.31
C LEU A 558 -4.71 11.02 -16.97
N ILE A 559 -5.10 12.28 -16.77
CA ILE A 559 -4.99 12.98 -15.49
C ILE A 559 -5.75 12.20 -14.41
N ALA A 560 -7.01 11.81 -14.68
CA ALA A 560 -7.82 11.06 -13.74
C ALA A 560 -7.18 9.71 -13.38
N TYR A 561 -6.71 8.97 -14.39
CA TYR A 561 -6.01 7.69 -14.20
C TYR A 561 -4.73 7.82 -13.36
N PHE A 562 -3.87 8.80 -13.67
CA PHE A 562 -2.61 9.00 -12.94
C PHE A 562 -2.78 9.62 -11.56
N THR A 563 -3.85 10.39 -11.35
CA THR A 563 -4.26 10.83 -10.02
C THR A 563 -4.65 9.62 -9.16
N HIS A 564 -5.46 8.70 -9.72
CA HIS A 564 -5.90 7.49 -9.02
C HIS A 564 -4.73 6.54 -8.71
N THR A 565 -3.80 6.35 -9.65
CA THR A 565 -2.60 5.51 -9.49
C THR A 565 -1.47 6.20 -8.72
N LYS A 566 -1.67 7.44 -8.24
CA LYS A 566 -0.71 8.26 -7.49
C LYS A 566 0.60 8.54 -8.22
N ASN A 567 0.59 8.58 -9.55
CA ASN A 567 1.71 9.02 -10.36
C ASN A 567 1.54 10.50 -10.73
N PHE A 568 1.77 11.38 -9.75
CA PHE A 568 1.49 12.81 -9.89
C PHE A 568 2.35 13.49 -10.96
N VAL A 569 3.58 13.01 -11.19
CA VAL A 569 4.45 13.52 -12.27
C VAL A 569 3.79 13.38 -13.63
N LYS A 570 3.24 12.20 -13.94
CA LYS A 570 2.50 11.98 -15.19
C LYS A 570 1.18 12.75 -15.21
N ALA A 571 0.46 12.81 -14.09
CA ALA A 571 -0.79 13.57 -14.02
C ALA A 571 -0.57 15.07 -14.32
N HIS A 572 0.48 15.69 -13.77
CA HIS A 572 0.87 17.08 -14.06
C HIS A 572 1.32 17.26 -15.51
N HIS A 573 2.05 16.29 -16.07
CA HIS A 573 2.44 16.31 -17.47
C HIS A 573 1.22 16.40 -18.41
N TYR A 574 0.22 15.53 -18.21
CA TYR A 574 -1.00 15.56 -19.03
C TYR A 574 -1.90 16.75 -18.71
N LEU A 575 -1.94 17.25 -17.47
CA LEU A 575 -2.62 18.51 -17.14
C LEU A 575 -2.04 19.68 -17.94
N LYS A 576 -0.71 19.77 -18.03
CA LYS A 576 -0.04 20.77 -18.85
C LYS A 576 -0.41 20.62 -20.33
N ILE A 577 -0.42 19.40 -20.86
CA ILE A 577 -0.84 19.14 -22.25
C ILE A 577 -2.29 19.56 -22.49
N ALA A 578 -3.21 19.21 -21.58
CA ALA A 578 -4.63 19.56 -21.67
C ALA A 578 -4.84 21.08 -21.70
N LEU A 579 -4.08 21.82 -20.89
CA LEU A 579 -4.08 23.28 -20.84
C LEU A 579 -3.46 23.91 -22.11
N GLU A 580 -2.40 23.31 -22.65
CA GLU A 580 -1.72 23.75 -23.89
C GLU A 580 -2.55 23.48 -25.16
N SER A 581 -3.34 22.40 -25.19
CA SER A 581 -4.13 21.97 -26.36
C SER A 581 -5.44 22.74 -26.59
N GLN A 582 -5.65 23.85 -25.90
CA GLN A 582 -6.93 24.57 -25.94
C GLN A 582 -7.06 25.47 -27.18
N ASP A 583 -7.82 25.00 -28.16
CA ASP A 583 -8.55 25.88 -29.08
C ASP A 583 -9.78 26.46 -28.37
N LYS A 584 -9.68 27.70 -27.87
CA LYS A 584 -10.73 28.72 -27.56
C LYS A 584 -12.20 28.34 -27.22
N GLY A 585 -12.56 27.09 -26.89
CA GLY A 585 -13.89 26.56 -27.22
C GLY A 585 -14.87 26.21 -26.09
N SER A 586 -14.45 25.79 -24.88
CA SER A 586 -15.44 25.47 -23.84
C SER A 586 -15.02 25.88 -22.43
N LYS A 587 -15.83 26.75 -21.80
CA LYS A 587 -15.69 27.14 -20.39
C LYS A 587 -15.85 25.93 -19.45
N GLU A 588 -16.58 24.90 -19.89
CA GLU A 588 -16.82 23.67 -19.15
C GLU A 588 -15.55 22.84 -18.97
N LEU A 589 -14.76 22.65 -20.03
CA LEU A 589 -13.50 21.91 -19.95
C LEU A 589 -12.48 22.65 -19.06
N GLN A 590 -12.43 23.98 -19.14
CA GLN A 590 -11.58 24.78 -18.24
C GLN A 590 -11.94 24.59 -16.77
N LYS A 591 -13.24 24.60 -16.45
CA LYS A 591 -13.71 24.36 -15.08
C LYS A 591 -13.34 22.96 -14.60
N VAL A 592 -13.50 21.95 -15.44
CA VAL A 592 -13.12 20.56 -15.12
C VAL A 592 -11.62 20.43 -14.89
N LEU A 593 -10.78 21.03 -15.75
CA LEU A 593 -9.33 21.01 -15.58
C LEU A 593 -8.88 21.77 -14.32
N HIS A 594 -9.54 22.88 -13.98
CA HIS A 594 -9.27 23.60 -12.74
C HIS A 594 -9.57 22.75 -11.50
N LEU A 595 -10.73 22.07 -11.46
CA LEU A 595 -11.08 21.16 -10.36
C LEU A 595 -10.14 19.94 -10.30
N LEU A 596 -9.68 19.42 -11.44
CA LEU A 596 -8.66 18.37 -11.47
C LEU A 596 -7.31 18.85 -10.93
N GLN A 597 -6.92 20.09 -11.20
CA GLN A 597 -5.73 20.71 -10.61
C GLN A 597 -5.87 20.82 -9.09
N VAL A 598 -7.03 21.30 -8.60
CA VAL A 598 -7.33 21.35 -7.15
C VAL A 598 -7.26 19.96 -6.53
N LYS A 599 -7.87 18.95 -7.17
CA LYS A 599 -7.80 17.54 -6.75
C LYS A 599 -6.36 17.05 -6.64
N LEU A 600 -5.54 17.29 -7.66
CA LEU A 600 -4.13 16.90 -7.66
C LEU A 600 -3.39 17.53 -6.49
N THR A 601 -3.50 18.84 -6.29
CA THR A 601 -2.84 19.54 -5.18
C THR A 601 -3.29 19.00 -3.83
N LEU A 602 -4.59 18.73 -3.64
CA LEU A 602 -5.13 18.20 -2.39
C LEU A 602 -4.61 16.81 -2.02
N VAL A 603 -4.37 15.96 -3.04
CA VAL A 603 -3.94 14.57 -2.85
C VAL A 603 -2.40 14.45 -2.77
N GLU A 604 -1.66 15.32 -3.47
CA GLU A 604 -0.20 15.27 -3.53
C GLU A 604 0.49 16.06 -2.42
N THR A 605 -0.02 17.24 -2.08
CA THR A 605 0.67 18.20 -1.21
C THR A 605 0.10 18.20 0.22
N SER A 606 0.88 18.74 1.15
CA SER A 606 0.48 18.94 2.55
C SER A 606 0.91 20.33 3.02
N GLY A 607 0.25 20.89 4.03
CA GLY A 607 0.58 22.20 4.58
C GLY A 607 -0.13 23.35 3.84
N ASP A 608 0.58 24.43 3.55
CA ASP A 608 -0.04 25.68 3.08
C ASP A 608 -0.61 25.58 1.65
N GLU A 609 0.03 24.80 0.78
CA GLU A 609 -0.47 24.54 -0.59
C GLU A 609 -1.79 23.76 -0.56
N GLN A 610 -1.88 22.73 0.29
CA GLN A 610 -3.10 21.95 0.49
C GLN A 610 -4.21 22.82 1.07
N LYS A 611 -3.90 23.71 2.02
CA LYS A 611 -4.87 24.67 2.59
C LYS A 611 -5.38 25.66 1.55
N ALA A 612 -4.51 26.16 0.67
CA ALA A 612 -4.92 27.06 -0.41
C ALA A 612 -5.86 26.35 -1.41
N ALA A 613 -5.52 25.13 -1.82
CA ALA A 613 -6.38 24.32 -2.69
C ALA A 613 -7.72 23.97 -2.03
N LEU A 614 -7.71 23.66 -0.73
CA LEU A 614 -8.92 23.41 0.05
C LEU A 614 -9.80 24.65 0.16
N ALA A 615 -9.20 25.84 0.32
CA ALA A 615 -9.94 27.09 0.35
C ALA A 615 -10.67 27.34 -0.99
N ILE A 616 -10.01 27.08 -2.12
CA ILE A 616 -10.62 27.17 -3.46
C ILE A 616 -11.78 26.18 -3.58
N LEU A 617 -11.57 24.91 -3.20
CA LEU A 617 -12.62 23.89 -3.22
C LEU A 617 -13.84 24.31 -2.40
N MET A 618 -13.61 24.75 -1.15
CA MET A 618 -14.70 25.14 -0.25
C MET A 618 -15.42 26.42 -0.71
N GLN A 619 -14.72 27.34 -1.38
CA GLN A 619 -15.35 28.50 -1.99
C GLN A 619 -16.31 28.09 -3.11
N GLU A 620 -15.86 27.26 -4.06
CA GLU A 620 -16.70 26.76 -5.17
C GLU A 620 -17.91 25.95 -4.67
N VAL A 621 -17.75 25.16 -3.59
CA VAL A 621 -18.87 24.46 -2.93
C VAL A 621 -19.90 25.45 -2.37
N LYS A 622 -19.45 26.51 -1.69
CA LYS A 622 -20.34 27.56 -1.15
C LYS A 622 -21.04 28.37 -2.25
N GLU A 623 -20.41 28.50 -3.42
CA GLU A 623 -21.00 29.12 -4.61
C GLU A 623 -22.00 28.20 -5.33
N GLY A 624 -22.16 26.95 -4.87
CA GLY A 624 -23.16 26.00 -5.35
C GLY A 624 -22.70 25.13 -6.54
N ASP A 625 -21.39 24.99 -6.77
CA ASP A 625 -20.89 24.11 -7.82
C ASP A 625 -21.05 22.63 -7.46
N ARG A 626 -21.90 21.93 -8.23
CA ARG A 626 -22.13 20.48 -8.09
C ARG A 626 -20.86 19.65 -8.30
N SER A 627 -19.96 20.10 -9.17
CA SER A 627 -18.71 19.37 -9.46
C SER A 627 -17.72 19.47 -8.30
N ALA A 628 -17.64 20.65 -7.68
CA ALA A 628 -16.86 20.87 -6.46
C ALA A 628 -17.44 20.09 -5.27
N LEU A 629 -18.77 20.03 -5.13
CA LEU A 629 -19.42 19.23 -4.08
C LEU A 629 -19.14 17.72 -4.25
N ALA A 630 -19.23 17.19 -5.47
CA ALA A 630 -18.87 15.80 -5.75
C ALA A 630 -17.39 15.51 -5.45
N LEU A 631 -16.50 16.47 -5.73
CA LEU A 631 -15.08 16.35 -5.40
C LEU A 631 -14.83 16.37 -3.88
N LEU A 632 -15.54 17.21 -3.13
CA LEU A 632 -15.51 17.23 -1.67
C LEU A 632 -15.96 15.88 -1.10
N GLU A 633 -17.07 15.33 -1.59
CA GLU A 633 -17.58 14.01 -1.19
C GLU A 633 -16.56 12.90 -1.48
N GLU A 634 -16.00 12.85 -2.69
CA GLU A 634 -14.98 11.86 -3.08
C GLU A 634 -13.75 11.92 -2.16
N LEU A 635 -13.16 13.10 -2.01
CA LEU A 635 -11.89 13.28 -1.28
C LEU A 635 -12.04 13.21 0.24
N SER A 636 -13.24 13.45 0.78
CA SER A 636 -13.52 13.35 2.23
C SER A 636 -13.28 11.94 2.79
N THR A 637 -13.29 10.91 1.93
CA THR A 637 -13.00 9.53 2.33
C THR A 637 -11.51 9.20 2.35
N GLN A 638 -10.66 10.05 1.76
CA GLN A 638 -9.25 9.75 1.48
C GLN A 638 -8.28 10.74 2.15
N VAL A 639 -8.63 12.03 2.21
CA VAL A 639 -7.73 13.11 2.64
C VAL A 639 -8.21 13.71 3.97
N PRO A 640 -7.44 13.61 5.08
CA PRO A 640 -7.86 14.10 6.40
C PRO A 640 -8.28 15.57 6.45
N ALA A 641 -7.50 16.48 5.85
CA ALA A 641 -7.83 17.90 5.81
C ALA A 641 -9.16 18.19 5.09
N VAL A 642 -9.43 17.47 3.99
CA VAL A 642 -10.69 17.57 3.24
C VAL A 642 -11.84 16.99 4.05
N ALA A 643 -11.63 15.84 4.71
CA ALA A 643 -12.62 15.23 5.59
C ALA A 643 -13.01 16.17 6.74
N PHE A 644 -12.03 16.83 7.37
CA PHE A 644 -12.29 17.82 8.41
C PHE A 644 -13.11 19.00 7.89
N ALA A 645 -12.75 19.57 6.74
CA ALA A 645 -13.54 20.66 6.14
C ALA A 645 -14.97 20.22 5.77
N ALA A 646 -15.14 18.99 5.27
CA ALA A 646 -16.44 18.42 4.98
C ALA A 646 -17.30 18.25 6.24
N VAL A 647 -16.70 17.81 7.36
CA VAL A 647 -17.38 17.72 8.66
C VAL A 647 -17.88 19.09 9.12
N VAL A 648 -17.04 20.12 9.04
CA VAL A 648 -17.43 21.49 9.41
C VAL A 648 -18.57 21.99 8.54
N TYR A 649 -18.46 21.80 7.21
CA TYR A 649 -19.47 22.25 6.26
C TYR A 649 -20.82 21.54 6.45
N TRP A 650 -20.83 20.22 6.53
CA TRP A 650 -22.08 19.46 6.69
C TRP A 650 -22.68 19.61 8.09
N HIS A 651 -21.88 19.85 9.13
CA HIS A 651 -22.45 20.18 10.44
C HIS A 651 -23.39 21.40 10.37
N ASP A 652 -23.01 22.42 9.58
CA ASP A 652 -23.78 23.66 9.47
C ASP A 652 -24.92 23.58 8.44
N GLU A 653 -24.71 22.90 7.32
CA GLU A 653 -25.69 22.79 6.23
C GLU A 653 -26.70 21.64 6.41
N ASP A 654 -26.20 20.43 6.70
CA ASP A 654 -27.00 19.21 6.84
C ASP A 654 -26.22 18.12 7.59
N ILE A 655 -26.40 18.11 8.92
CA ILE A 655 -25.68 17.21 9.82
C ILE A 655 -25.94 15.72 9.53
N THR A 656 -27.03 15.39 8.82
CA THR A 656 -27.37 14.01 8.47
C THR A 656 -26.41 13.40 7.44
N LYS A 657 -25.64 14.23 6.72
CA LYS A 657 -24.59 13.78 5.80
C LYS A 657 -23.32 13.31 6.50
N LEU A 658 -23.16 13.61 7.79
CA LEU A 658 -22.05 13.08 8.57
C LEU A 658 -22.18 11.56 8.75
N SER A 659 -21.04 10.89 8.85
CA SER A 659 -20.97 9.44 9.10
C SER A 659 -19.78 9.12 10.01
N LEU A 660 -19.82 7.95 10.66
CA LEU A 660 -18.72 7.51 11.52
C LEU A 660 -17.41 7.38 10.74
N THR A 661 -17.46 6.86 9.51
CA THR A 661 -16.27 6.74 8.65
C THR A 661 -15.68 8.09 8.28
N LEU A 662 -16.51 9.10 7.97
CA LEU A 662 -16.05 10.46 7.71
C LEU A 662 -15.36 11.06 8.94
N LEU A 663 -16.00 10.93 10.11
CA LEU A 663 -15.46 11.44 11.38
C LEU A 663 -14.13 10.77 11.74
N GLU A 664 -13.99 9.47 11.49
CA GLU A 664 -12.73 8.74 11.70
C GLU A 664 -11.59 9.24 10.79
N VAL A 665 -11.89 9.58 9.53
CA VAL A 665 -10.89 10.15 8.61
C VAL A 665 -10.54 11.59 9.03
N ALA A 666 -11.53 12.41 9.37
CA ALA A 666 -11.32 13.78 9.84
C ALA A 666 -10.51 13.84 11.14
N ALA A 667 -10.69 12.87 12.05
CA ALA A 667 -9.96 12.80 13.32
C ALA A 667 -8.44 12.64 13.14
N LYS A 668 -7.97 12.21 11.96
CA LYS A 668 -6.53 12.16 11.64
C LYS A 668 -5.92 13.55 11.44
N GLU A 669 -6.72 14.55 11.08
CA GLU A 669 -6.28 15.93 10.95
C GLU A 669 -6.34 16.65 12.30
N ASN A 670 -7.50 16.63 12.96
CA ASN A 670 -7.70 17.32 14.22
C ASN A 670 -8.59 16.52 15.18
N PRO A 671 -8.02 15.57 15.95
CA PRO A 671 -8.81 14.63 16.75
C PRO A 671 -9.63 15.32 17.85
N ASP A 672 -9.10 16.38 18.44
CA ASP A 672 -9.75 17.07 19.56
C ASP A 672 -10.98 17.88 19.11
N LEU A 673 -10.89 18.57 17.97
CA LEU A 673 -12.04 19.28 17.39
C LEU A 673 -13.09 18.30 16.86
N VAL A 674 -12.67 17.23 16.20
CA VAL A 674 -13.58 16.22 15.63
C VAL A 674 -14.36 15.48 16.72
N ALA A 675 -13.80 15.32 17.92
CA ALA A 675 -14.53 14.75 19.05
C ALA A 675 -15.83 15.49 19.35
N TRP A 676 -15.85 16.83 19.22
CA TRP A 676 -17.07 17.61 19.39
C TRP A 676 -18.10 17.36 18.29
N TYR A 677 -17.68 17.34 17.02
CA TYR A 677 -18.57 17.01 15.90
C TYR A 677 -19.13 15.59 16.01
N GLN A 678 -18.32 14.64 16.51
CA GLN A 678 -18.77 13.28 16.80
C GLN A 678 -19.84 13.25 17.89
N ASN A 679 -19.69 14.04 18.95
CA ASN A 679 -20.74 14.21 19.96
C ASN A 679 -22.03 14.76 19.34
N ARG A 680 -21.95 15.84 18.55
CA ARG A 680 -23.10 16.44 17.88
C ARG A 680 -23.82 15.47 16.94
N TYR A 681 -23.07 14.70 16.16
CA TYR A 681 -23.63 13.67 15.29
C TYR A 681 -24.40 12.61 16.09
N ARG A 682 -23.86 12.12 17.20
CA ARG A 682 -24.55 11.15 18.06
C ARG A 682 -25.84 11.71 18.66
N VAL A 683 -25.78 12.94 19.16
CA VAL A 683 -26.94 13.60 19.77
C VAL A 683 -28.04 13.85 18.75
N VAL A 684 -27.69 14.44 17.60
CA VAL A 684 -28.68 14.89 16.62
C VAL A 684 -29.15 13.77 15.70
N CYS A 685 -28.23 12.92 15.20
CA CYS A 685 -28.56 11.90 14.21
C CYS A 685 -28.88 10.55 14.84
N GLN A 686 -28.30 10.22 15.99
CA GLN A 686 -28.51 8.91 16.66
C GLN A 686 -29.43 9.01 17.88
N ALA A 687 -29.92 10.22 18.22
CA ALA A 687 -30.75 10.49 19.40
C ALA A 687 -30.15 9.95 20.71
N GLN A 688 -28.82 9.97 20.81
CA GLN A 688 -28.09 9.54 22.00
C GLN A 688 -27.88 10.71 22.96
N GLU A 689 -27.60 10.41 24.22
CA GLU A 689 -27.22 11.42 25.21
C GLU A 689 -25.83 11.99 24.89
N PRO A 690 -25.59 13.29 25.20
CA PRO A 690 -24.28 13.91 25.02
C PRO A 690 -23.20 13.20 25.83
N GLU A 691 -22.07 12.89 25.20
CA GLU A 691 -20.95 12.24 25.86
C GLU A 691 -19.94 13.29 26.36
N LEU A 692 -19.91 13.50 27.67
CA LEU A 692 -19.04 14.50 28.30
C LEU A 692 -17.56 14.31 27.93
N VAL A 693 -17.08 13.08 27.82
CA VAL A 693 -15.68 12.78 27.49
C VAL A 693 -15.28 13.35 26.13
N LEU A 694 -16.18 13.31 25.14
CA LEU A 694 -15.92 13.87 23.80
C LEU A 694 -15.91 15.40 23.83
N ILE A 695 -16.85 16.01 24.56
CA ILE A 695 -16.92 17.47 24.73
C ILE A 695 -15.64 17.99 25.40
N LEU A 696 -15.15 17.30 26.42
CA LEU A 696 -13.96 17.71 27.17
C LEU A 696 -12.68 17.73 26.32
N LYS A 697 -12.55 16.84 25.33
CA LYS A 697 -11.39 16.86 24.41
C LYS A 697 -11.31 18.18 23.64
N ALA A 698 -12.43 18.65 23.10
CA ALA A 698 -12.50 19.92 22.37
C ALA A 698 -12.32 21.14 23.29
N ILE A 699 -12.75 21.05 24.56
CA ILE A 699 -12.56 22.13 25.53
C ILE A 699 -11.08 22.31 25.89
N LYS A 700 -10.30 21.23 25.99
CA LYS A 700 -8.86 21.30 26.30
C LYS A 700 -8.07 22.11 25.27
N VAL A 701 -8.53 22.14 24.02
CA VAL A 701 -7.95 22.97 22.94
C VAL A 701 -8.60 24.36 22.81
N GLY A 702 -9.51 24.72 23.72
CA GLY A 702 -10.18 26.02 23.77
C GLY A 702 -11.27 26.22 22.70
N PHE A 703 -11.89 25.14 22.23
CA PHE A 703 -12.91 25.23 21.19
C PHE A 703 -14.23 25.83 21.71
N VAL A 704 -14.57 27.02 21.24
CA VAL A 704 -15.69 27.83 21.75
C VAL A 704 -17.05 27.11 21.72
N PRO A 705 -17.46 26.43 20.63
CA PRO A 705 -18.75 25.71 20.62
C PRO A 705 -18.87 24.64 21.70
N ALA A 706 -17.80 23.90 21.98
CA ALA A 706 -17.78 22.89 23.04
C ALA A 706 -17.90 23.51 24.44
N ILE A 707 -17.28 24.68 24.65
CA ILE A 707 -17.37 25.44 25.91
C ILE A 707 -18.82 25.89 26.15
N VAL A 708 -19.49 26.40 25.10
CA VAL A 708 -20.89 26.83 25.19
C VAL A 708 -21.78 25.63 25.51
N GLU A 709 -21.63 24.51 24.80
CA GLU A 709 -22.44 23.29 24.99
C GLU A 709 -22.26 22.72 26.40
N LEU A 710 -21.04 22.65 26.96
CA LEU A 710 -20.83 22.17 28.32
C LEU A 710 -21.59 23.01 29.35
N ASN A 711 -21.47 24.34 29.28
CA ASN A 711 -22.11 25.23 30.25
C ASN A 711 -23.64 25.17 30.15
N GLU A 712 -24.18 24.99 28.94
CA GLU A 712 -25.61 24.78 28.72
C GLU A 712 -26.07 23.45 29.33
N LEU A 713 -25.36 22.35 29.09
CA LEU A 713 -25.70 21.03 29.64
C LEU A 713 -25.69 21.01 31.17
N LEU A 714 -24.69 21.66 31.78
CA LEU A 714 -24.56 21.75 33.24
C LEU A 714 -25.65 22.62 33.90
N THR A 715 -26.33 23.49 33.15
CA THR A 715 -27.39 24.36 33.69
C THR A 715 -28.80 23.87 33.39
N THR A 716 -29.02 23.32 32.20
CA THR A 716 -30.36 22.99 31.69
C THR A 716 -30.81 21.59 32.06
N THR A 717 -29.88 20.67 32.32
CA THR A 717 -30.18 19.25 32.52
C THR A 717 -29.71 18.80 33.91
N PRO A 718 -30.59 18.75 34.92
CA PRO A 718 -30.22 18.42 36.30
C PRO A 718 -29.63 17.02 36.46
N ASP A 719 -30.11 16.07 35.64
CA ASP A 719 -29.68 14.67 35.69
C ASP A 719 -28.32 14.46 35.02
N PHE A 720 -27.95 15.29 34.04
CA PHE A 720 -26.68 15.18 33.31
C PHE A 720 -25.47 15.28 34.24
N ALA A 721 -25.48 16.23 35.18
CA ALA A 721 -24.41 16.41 36.16
C ALA A 721 -24.33 15.28 37.19
N LYS A 722 -25.46 14.59 37.43
CA LYS A 722 -25.54 13.45 38.36
C LYS A 722 -25.02 12.18 37.71
N GLU A 723 -25.37 11.93 36.46
CA GLU A 723 -24.93 10.77 35.67
C GLU A 723 -23.44 10.83 35.35
N ASN A 724 -22.92 12.03 35.04
CA ASN A 724 -21.51 12.26 34.71
C ASN A 724 -20.63 12.59 35.92
N LYS A 725 -21.10 12.29 37.14
CA LYS A 725 -20.45 12.67 38.40
C LYS A 725 -18.96 12.29 38.48
N THR A 726 -18.60 11.06 38.12
CA THR A 726 -17.20 10.59 38.20
C THR A 726 -16.26 11.42 37.32
N THR A 727 -16.69 11.72 36.10
CA THR A 727 -15.95 12.56 35.15
C THR A 727 -15.90 14.01 35.62
N LEU A 728 -17.01 14.57 36.10
CA LEU A 728 -17.07 15.95 36.60
C LEU A 728 -16.23 16.17 37.86
N LEU A 729 -16.16 15.18 38.77
CA LEU A 729 -15.28 15.23 39.94
C LEU A 729 -13.80 15.34 39.55
N SER A 730 -13.39 14.69 38.46
CA SER A 730 -12.01 14.78 37.96
C SER A 730 -11.66 16.18 37.42
N ILE A 731 -12.64 16.92 36.88
CA ILE A 731 -12.46 18.28 36.36
C ILE A 731 -12.10 19.27 37.48
N ILE A 732 -12.52 19.02 38.73
CA ILE A 732 -12.19 19.88 39.88
C ILE A 732 -10.67 20.08 40.01
N SER A 733 -9.87 19.10 39.57
CA SER A 733 -8.41 19.16 39.61
C SER A 733 -7.76 19.51 38.25
N ASP A 734 -8.55 19.64 37.17
CA ASP A 734 -8.07 19.92 35.80
C ASP A 734 -8.32 21.40 35.45
N PHE A 735 -7.33 22.24 35.74
CA PHE A 735 -7.40 23.70 35.54
C PHE A 735 -7.53 24.10 34.07
N ASP A 736 -7.06 23.28 33.14
CA ASP A 736 -7.17 23.55 31.71
C ASP A 736 -8.63 23.53 31.25
N VAL A 737 -9.47 22.71 31.89
CA VAL A 737 -10.91 22.64 31.65
C VAL A 737 -11.69 23.61 32.53
N LEU A 738 -11.35 23.68 33.83
CA LEU A 738 -12.08 24.45 34.83
C LEU A 738 -12.22 25.93 34.47
N GLN A 739 -11.19 26.53 33.88
CA GLN A 739 -11.21 27.93 33.45
C GLN A 739 -12.30 28.26 32.42
N TYR A 740 -12.89 27.25 31.77
CA TYR A 740 -13.94 27.40 30.77
C TYR A 740 -15.35 27.11 31.31
N ILE A 741 -15.49 26.70 32.58
CA ILE A 741 -16.80 26.53 33.24
C ILE A 741 -17.19 27.84 33.93
N TYR A 742 -18.45 28.27 33.77
CA TYR A 742 -18.91 29.49 34.40
C TYR A 742 -18.83 29.40 35.93
N PRO A 743 -18.28 30.43 36.62
CA PRO A 743 -18.01 30.37 38.07
C PRO A 743 -19.20 29.94 38.92
N LYS A 744 -20.41 30.43 38.60
CA LYS A 744 -21.64 30.09 39.33
C LYS A 744 -22.04 28.63 39.18
N ILE A 745 -21.90 28.07 37.97
CA ILE A 745 -22.21 26.65 37.69
C ILE A 745 -21.22 25.77 38.45
N PHE A 746 -19.92 26.09 38.32
CA PHE A 746 -18.87 25.35 38.99
C PHE A 746 -19.05 25.32 40.51
N MET A 747 -19.35 26.47 41.12
CA MET A 747 -19.56 26.56 42.57
C MET A 747 -20.79 25.79 43.05
N ALA A 748 -21.88 25.80 42.27
CA ALA A 748 -23.06 25.00 42.58
C ALA A 748 -22.72 23.50 42.57
N LEU A 749 -21.95 23.02 41.57
CA LEU A 749 -21.49 21.63 41.49
C LEU A 749 -20.61 21.26 42.69
N LEU A 750 -19.63 22.10 43.01
CA LEU A 750 -18.67 21.87 44.09
C LEU A 750 -19.38 21.77 45.46
N VAL A 751 -20.30 22.70 45.76
CA VAL A 751 -21.10 22.68 46.99
C VAL A 751 -21.99 21.45 47.04
N ASN A 752 -22.63 21.07 45.92
CA ASN A 752 -23.49 19.90 45.86
C ASN A 752 -22.72 18.60 46.13
N TYR A 753 -21.57 18.40 45.50
CA TYR A 753 -20.73 17.21 45.73
C TYR A 753 -20.17 17.15 47.16
N TYR A 754 -19.87 18.30 47.78
CA TYR A 754 -19.51 18.34 49.19
C TYR A 754 -20.68 17.92 50.10
N ILE A 755 -21.89 18.44 49.87
CA ILE A 755 -23.10 18.07 50.65
C ILE A 755 -23.41 16.58 50.51
N GLN A 756 -23.22 16.02 49.31
CA GLN A 756 -23.42 14.59 49.03
C GLN A 756 -22.31 13.68 49.59
N LYS A 757 -21.27 14.25 50.22
CA LYS A 757 -20.08 13.57 50.74
C LYS A 757 -19.22 12.88 49.68
N ASP A 758 -19.31 13.35 48.44
CA ASP A 758 -18.50 12.88 47.32
C ASP A 758 -17.15 13.59 47.22
N LEU A 759 -17.05 14.76 47.83
CA LEU A 759 -15.82 15.51 47.99
C LEU A 759 -15.44 15.54 49.48
N SER A 760 -14.24 15.05 49.82
CA SER A 760 -13.74 15.14 51.19
C SER A 760 -13.32 16.58 51.53
N LYS A 761 -13.33 16.91 52.83
CA LYS A 761 -12.85 18.22 53.30
C LYS A 761 -11.39 18.48 52.89
N GLU A 762 -10.55 17.47 52.94
CA GLU A 762 -9.14 17.56 52.51
C GLU A 762 -9.01 17.83 51.00
N ALA A 763 -9.84 17.20 50.18
CA ALA A 763 -9.86 17.44 48.74
C ALA A 763 -10.34 18.85 48.40
N LEU A 764 -11.35 19.35 49.13
CA LEU A 764 -11.84 20.71 49.00
C LEU A 764 -10.76 21.75 49.37
N ASN A 765 -10.04 21.53 50.46
CA ASN A 765 -8.97 22.43 50.89
C ASN A 765 -7.82 22.47 49.88
N LYS A 766 -7.36 21.30 49.41
CA LYS A 766 -6.37 21.21 48.33
C LYS A 766 -6.80 21.92 47.05
N PHE A 767 -8.09 21.83 46.70
CA PHE A 767 -8.64 22.55 45.57
C PHE A 767 -8.54 24.06 45.75
N ILE A 768 -8.93 24.58 46.93
CA ILE A 768 -8.88 26.03 47.22
C ILE A 768 -7.44 26.55 47.19
N GLU A 769 -6.49 25.82 47.78
CA GLU A 769 -5.06 26.14 47.72
C GLU A 769 -4.57 26.17 46.27
N SER A 770 -4.92 25.13 45.48
CA SER A 770 -4.53 25.06 44.08
C SER A 770 -5.12 26.24 43.28
N LEU A 771 -6.40 26.56 43.49
CA LEU A 771 -7.08 27.69 42.85
C LEU A 771 -6.41 29.04 43.17
N ALA A 772 -5.90 29.20 44.38
CA ALA A 772 -5.15 30.38 44.79
C ALA A 772 -3.79 30.47 44.07
N HIS A 773 -3.11 29.34 43.87
CA HIS A 773 -1.77 29.33 43.30
C HIS A 773 -1.73 29.28 41.76
N THR A 774 -2.77 28.81 41.09
CA THR A 774 -2.84 28.71 39.61
C THR A 774 -3.04 30.06 38.90
N SER A 775 -2.45 30.23 37.72
CA SER A 775 -2.66 31.37 36.82
C SER A 775 -3.71 31.06 35.74
N PHE A 776 -4.74 31.89 35.61
CA PHE A 776 -5.82 31.71 34.63
C PHE A 776 -5.66 32.63 33.41
N LYS A 777 -6.09 32.17 32.23
CA LYS A 777 -6.15 33.01 31.01
C LYS A 777 -7.24 34.09 31.08
N GLN A 778 -8.29 33.88 31.88
CA GLN A 778 -9.40 34.80 32.09
C GLN A 778 -9.43 35.31 33.55
N PRO A 779 -8.76 36.44 33.86
CA PRO A 779 -8.61 36.93 35.24
C PRO A 779 -9.94 37.36 35.88
N GLU A 780 -10.91 37.81 35.10
CA GLU A 780 -12.24 38.21 35.58
C GLU A 780 -13.06 37.01 36.09
N SER A 781 -13.09 35.91 35.32
CA SER A 781 -13.75 34.66 35.72
C SER A 781 -13.07 34.02 36.93
N HIS A 782 -11.74 34.11 37.01
CA HIS A 782 -10.98 33.66 38.19
C HIS A 782 -11.32 34.50 39.42
N PHE A 783 -11.41 35.82 39.26
CA PHE A 783 -11.81 36.74 40.34
C PHE A 783 -13.23 36.46 40.82
N GLU A 784 -14.20 36.27 39.92
CA GLU A 784 -15.57 35.90 40.27
C GLU A 784 -15.61 34.56 41.01
N LEU A 785 -14.86 33.56 40.56
CA LEU A 785 -14.79 32.26 41.22
C LEU A 785 -14.22 32.37 42.65
N LEU A 786 -13.14 33.12 42.85
CA LEU A 786 -12.57 33.37 44.18
C LEU A 786 -13.56 34.09 45.09
N PHE A 787 -14.33 35.05 44.56
CA PHE A 787 -15.41 35.69 45.32
C PHE A 787 -16.48 34.69 45.75
N LEU A 788 -16.94 33.83 44.84
CA LEU A 788 -17.95 32.82 45.15
C LEU A 788 -17.43 31.80 46.17
N VAL A 789 -16.15 31.40 46.10
CA VAL A 789 -15.48 30.56 47.11
C VAL A 789 -15.56 31.22 48.48
N LEU A 790 -15.16 32.49 48.61
CA LEU A 790 -15.23 33.22 49.88
C LEU A 790 -16.65 33.35 50.42
N ARG A 791 -17.65 33.48 49.54
CA ARG A 791 -19.05 33.68 49.91
C ARG A 791 -19.74 32.38 50.31
N ASP A 792 -19.64 31.35 49.46
CA ASP A 792 -20.45 30.13 49.54
C ASP A 792 -19.77 29.03 50.35
N LEU A 793 -18.44 29.04 50.47
CA LEU A 793 -17.66 28.06 51.27
C LEU A 793 -17.10 28.65 52.56
N ARG A 794 -17.54 29.85 52.96
CA ARG A 794 -17.08 30.61 54.13
C ARG A 794 -16.87 29.79 55.41
N THR A 795 -17.78 28.86 55.71
CA THR A 795 -17.76 28.02 56.92
C THR A 795 -16.83 26.80 56.82
N LEU A 796 -16.33 26.50 55.61
CA LEU A 796 -15.56 25.30 55.30
C LEU A 796 -14.07 25.58 55.08
N ILE A 797 -13.73 26.77 54.59
CA ILE A 797 -12.34 27.24 54.37
C ILE A 797 -11.64 27.40 55.73
N GLY A 798 -10.38 27.00 55.87
CA GLY A 798 -9.57 27.25 57.08
C GLY A 798 -8.86 28.61 57.04
N SER A 799 -8.00 28.87 58.02
CA SER A 799 -7.24 30.13 58.09
C SER A 799 -6.17 30.20 57.00
N GLU A 800 -5.49 29.09 56.70
CA GLU A 800 -4.42 29.01 55.69
C GLU A 800 -4.95 29.21 54.26
N GLU A 801 -6.07 28.56 53.92
CA GLU A 801 -6.67 28.67 52.60
C GLU A 801 -7.25 30.08 52.36
N LEU A 802 -7.81 30.70 53.40
CA LEU A 802 -8.28 32.08 53.34
C LEU A 802 -7.13 33.07 53.06
N ILE A 803 -5.98 32.86 53.70
CA ILE A 803 -4.75 33.64 53.46
C ILE A 803 -4.33 33.52 52.00
N ALA A 804 -4.29 32.30 51.45
CA ALA A 804 -3.91 32.06 50.06
C ALA A 804 -4.86 32.77 49.07
N VAL A 805 -6.17 32.69 49.30
CA VAL A 805 -7.17 33.37 48.46
C VAL A 805 -7.01 34.89 48.52
N PHE A 806 -6.73 35.47 49.68
CA PHE A 806 -6.48 36.91 49.79
C PHE A 806 -5.24 37.35 49.01
N HIS A 807 -4.10 36.67 49.16
CA HIS A 807 -2.91 36.97 48.37
C HIS A 807 -3.17 36.87 46.86
N THR A 808 -4.04 35.94 46.45
CA THR A 808 -4.45 35.78 45.04
C THR A 808 -5.30 36.95 44.56
N ILE A 809 -6.28 37.40 45.34
CA ILE A 809 -7.09 38.59 45.03
C ILE A 809 -6.20 39.82 44.88
N LYS A 810 -5.21 39.99 45.77
CA LYS A 810 -4.21 41.07 45.65
C LYS A 810 -3.39 40.96 44.36
N ARG A 811 -2.98 39.76 43.97
CA ARG A 811 -2.20 39.49 42.74
C ARG A 811 -3.01 39.78 41.48
N ILE A 812 -4.29 39.42 41.44
CA ILE A 812 -5.18 39.66 40.30
C ILE A 812 -5.47 41.16 40.13
N GLY A 813 -5.56 41.92 41.22
CA GLY A 813 -5.61 43.38 41.17
C GLY A 813 -6.94 43.99 40.71
N LEU A 814 -7.98 43.19 40.49
CA LEU A 814 -9.30 43.63 40.03
C LEU A 814 -10.22 44.20 41.13
N LEU A 815 -9.77 44.24 42.39
CA LEU A 815 -10.57 44.73 43.51
C LEU A 815 -10.82 46.24 43.43
N SER A 816 -12.07 46.63 43.18
CA SER A 816 -12.56 48.01 43.21
C SER A 816 -13.53 48.26 44.39
N SER A 817 -13.80 49.54 44.69
CA SER A 817 -14.79 49.96 45.70
C SER A 817 -16.24 49.64 45.34
N GLU A 818 -16.51 49.17 44.12
CA GLU A 818 -17.86 48.84 43.64
C GLU A 818 -18.26 47.39 43.98
N HIS A 819 -17.32 46.58 44.45
CA HIS A 819 -17.56 45.17 44.84
C HIS A 819 -18.14 45.04 46.25
N HIS A 820 -19.26 45.71 46.52
CA HIS A 820 -19.88 45.81 47.85
C HIS A 820 -20.12 44.44 48.53
N ASP A 821 -20.61 43.46 47.79
CA ASP A 821 -20.89 42.11 48.34
C ASP A 821 -19.61 41.34 48.70
N LEU A 822 -18.56 41.45 47.88
CA LEU A 822 -17.26 40.88 48.19
C LEU A 822 -16.67 41.55 49.44
N LEU A 823 -16.68 42.88 49.52
CA LEU A 823 -16.17 43.62 50.68
C LEU A 823 -16.92 43.25 51.96
N LYS A 824 -18.24 43.08 51.89
CA LYS A 824 -19.06 42.58 53.00
C LYS A 824 -18.63 41.17 53.42
N THR A 825 -18.45 40.25 52.47
CA THR A 825 -17.99 38.88 52.73
C THR A 825 -16.62 38.87 53.40
N ILE A 826 -15.67 39.64 52.87
CA ILE A 826 -14.32 39.79 53.44
C ILE A 826 -14.38 40.34 54.87
N ALA A 827 -15.15 41.40 55.10
CA ALA A 827 -15.33 41.98 56.44
C ALA A 827 -15.85 40.95 57.44
N THR A 828 -16.79 40.11 57.02
CA THR A 828 -17.38 39.11 57.91
C THR A 828 -16.42 37.97 58.20
N LEU A 829 -15.65 37.52 57.20
CA LEU A 829 -14.61 36.50 57.35
C LEU A 829 -13.48 36.95 58.28
N LEU A 830 -13.05 38.21 58.17
CA LEU A 830 -12.02 38.78 59.04
C LEU A 830 -12.42 38.69 60.52
N ILE A 831 -13.68 39.04 60.85
CA ILE A 831 -14.17 38.99 62.23
C ILE A 831 -14.27 37.56 62.74
N GLU A 832 -14.83 36.65 61.94
CA GLU A 832 -15.03 35.26 62.36
C GLU A 832 -13.71 34.54 62.62
N ARG A 833 -12.69 34.78 61.80
CA ARG A 833 -11.38 34.14 61.98
C ARG A 833 -10.61 34.71 63.16
N GLU A 834 -10.78 35.98 63.44
CA GLU A 834 -10.25 36.60 64.66
C GLU A 834 -10.92 36.08 65.95
N ALA A 835 -12.09 35.45 65.83
CA ALA A 835 -12.79 34.78 66.92
C ALA A 835 -12.53 33.26 66.99
N SER A 836 -11.68 32.71 66.11
CA SER A 836 -11.39 31.27 66.01
C SER A 836 -10.21 30.81 66.89
N GLU A 837 -10.00 29.49 66.98
CA GLU A 837 -8.90 28.89 67.77
C GLU A 837 -7.50 29.38 67.33
N ASP A 838 -7.33 29.76 66.05
CA ASP A 838 -6.06 30.24 65.47
C ASP A 838 -5.86 31.76 65.55
N LYS A 839 -6.55 32.44 66.47
CA LYS A 839 -6.62 33.91 66.56
C LYS A 839 -5.28 34.62 66.42
N LEU A 840 -4.22 34.15 67.08
CA LEU A 840 -2.91 34.82 67.10
C LEU A 840 -2.24 34.83 65.71
N MET A 841 -2.31 33.71 64.98
CA MET A 841 -1.73 33.59 63.65
C MET A 841 -2.49 34.46 62.65
N PHE A 842 -3.83 34.38 62.69
CA PHE A 842 -4.65 35.14 61.76
C PHE A 842 -4.58 36.66 62.03
N HIS A 843 -4.52 37.07 63.30
CA HIS A 843 -4.36 38.48 63.66
C HIS A 843 -3.05 39.08 63.12
N PHE A 844 -1.93 38.34 63.25
CA PHE A 844 -0.64 38.77 62.72
C PHE A 844 -0.69 38.90 61.19
N PHE A 845 -1.26 37.90 60.52
CA PHE A 845 -1.49 37.96 59.08
C PHE A 845 -2.35 39.18 58.68
N ALA A 846 -3.49 39.39 59.33
CA ALA A 846 -4.39 40.50 59.01
C ALA A 846 -3.69 41.85 59.17
N GLN A 847 -2.88 41.99 60.23
CA GLN A 847 -2.05 43.17 60.47
C GLN A 847 -1.05 43.41 59.33
N GLU A 848 -0.28 42.39 58.96
CA GLU A 848 0.72 42.50 57.90
C GLU A 848 0.07 42.73 56.52
N TYR A 849 -0.94 41.94 56.19
CA TYR A 849 -1.61 41.93 54.90
C TYR A 849 -2.36 43.24 54.62
N LEU A 850 -3.14 43.75 55.58
CA LEU A 850 -3.87 45.01 55.40
C LEU A 850 -2.94 46.22 55.33
N SER A 851 -1.83 46.19 56.08
CA SER A 851 -0.78 47.22 55.97
C SER A 851 -0.13 47.21 54.58
N ASN A 852 0.21 46.01 54.08
CA ASN A 852 0.83 45.80 52.77
C ASN A 852 -0.15 45.90 51.59
N TYR A 853 -1.46 45.87 51.82
CA TYR A 853 -2.52 46.01 50.82
C TYR A 853 -3.59 47.03 51.24
N SER A 854 -3.12 48.23 51.55
CA SER A 854 -3.95 49.37 51.98
C SER A 854 -5.13 49.75 51.05
N LEU A 855 -5.16 49.32 49.79
CA LEU A 855 -6.32 49.49 48.91
C LEU A 855 -7.55 48.73 49.43
N LEU A 856 -7.38 47.50 49.90
CA LEU A 856 -8.46 46.73 50.52
C LEU A 856 -8.94 47.39 51.82
N ALA A 857 -8.01 47.84 52.68
CA ALA A 857 -8.36 48.55 53.91
C ALA A 857 -9.19 49.81 53.63
N GLN A 858 -8.83 50.60 52.61
CA GLN A 858 -9.59 51.76 52.18
C GLN A 858 -10.96 51.40 51.62
N ALA A 859 -11.06 50.33 50.82
CA ALA A 859 -12.32 49.86 50.26
C ALA A 859 -13.28 49.38 51.37
N LEU A 860 -12.78 48.61 52.34
CA LEU A 860 -13.54 48.13 53.50
C LEU A 860 -14.03 49.27 54.40
N TYR A 861 -13.24 50.33 54.58
CA TYR A 861 -13.62 51.50 55.38
C TYR A 861 -14.65 52.40 54.69
N LYS A 862 -14.56 52.55 53.37
CA LYS A 862 -15.48 53.37 52.57
C LYS A 862 -16.83 52.70 52.35
N ASP A 863 -16.88 51.37 52.33
CA ASP A 863 -18.13 50.63 52.22
C ASP A 863 -18.91 50.63 53.55
N ALA A 864 -20.10 51.23 53.53
CA ALA A 864 -20.89 51.42 54.75
C ALA A 864 -21.33 50.10 55.42
N LYS A 865 -21.58 49.04 54.65
CA LYS A 865 -22.05 47.75 55.17
C LYS A 865 -20.90 46.91 55.71
N ALA A 866 -19.79 46.82 54.97
CA ALA A 866 -18.58 46.15 55.41
C ALA A 866 -18.01 46.82 56.67
N TRP A 867 -17.99 48.16 56.72
CA TRP A 867 -17.53 48.89 57.89
C TRP A 867 -18.41 48.71 59.12
N ALA A 868 -19.74 48.66 58.95
CA ALA A 868 -20.67 48.36 60.04
C ALA A 868 -20.41 46.98 60.66
N ILE A 869 -20.05 45.99 59.84
CA ILE A 869 -19.66 44.65 60.31
C ILE A 869 -18.35 44.75 61.11
N LEU A 870 -17.31 45.35 60.53
CA LEU A 870 -15.97 45.47 61.14
C LEU A 870 -15.95 46.15 62.51
N LYS A 871 -16.84 47.11 62.75
CA LYS A 871 -16.98 47.77 64.07
C LYS A 871 -17.35 46.85 65.22
N ASN A 872 -17.84 45.64 64.93
CA ASN A 872 -18.11 44.64 65.95
C ASN A 872 -16.83 44.00 66.53
N ASN A 873 -15.65 44.34 66.00
CA ASN A 873 -14.35 43.93 66.52
C ASN A 873 -13.39 45.13 66.61
N ASP A 874 -13.13 45.59 67.83
CA ASP A 874 -12.29 46.76 68.10
C ASP A 874 -10.83 46.60 67.60
N GLN A 875 -10.30 45.38 67.58
CA GLN A 875 -8.92 45.11 67.17
C GLN A 875 -8.76 45.30 65.65
N ILE A 876 -9.64 44.72 64.84
CA ILE A 876 -9.61 44.87 63.37
C ILE A 876 -10.02 46.29 62.96
N ALA A 877 -11.04 46.86 63.59
CA ALA A 877 -11.49 48.22 63.29
C ALA A 877 -10.40 49.27 63.59
N SER A 878 -9.66 49.11 64.69
CA SER A 878 -8.53 50.00 65.01
C SER A 878 -7.35 49.80 64.06
N LEU A 879 -7.07 48.56 63.65
CA LEU A 879 -6.05 48.25 62.65
C LEU A 879 -6.33 48.95 61.30
N ILE A 880 -7.55 48.84 60.78
CA ILE A 880 -7.94 49.47 59.51
C ILE A 880 -7.86 50.99 59.59
N LYS A 881 -8.31 51.60 60.69
CA LYS A 881 -8.16 53.06 60.92
C LYS A 881 -6.69 53.46 60.90
N ARG A 882 -5.83 52.74 61.63
CA ARG A 882 -4.38 53.02 61.69
C ARG A 882 -3.74 52.97 60.30
N VAL A 883 -4.03 51.93 59.50
CA VAL A 883 -3.51 51.80 58.13
C VAL A 883 -3.94 52.97 57.23
N ILE A 884 -5.16 53.50 57.42
CA ILE A 884 -5.66 54.66 56.66
C ILE A 884 -5.02 55.96 57.15
N GLU A 885 -4.87 56.14 58.46
CA GLU A 885 -4.26 57.30 59.10
C GLU A 885 -2.76 57.41 58.78
N ASP A 886 -2.00 56.31 58.86
CA ASP A 886 -0.57 56.25 58.52
C ASP A 886 -0.31 56.61 57.05
N LYS A 887 -1.19 56.20 56.12
CA LYS A 887 -1.06 56.54 54.70
C LYS A 887 -1.40 58.01 54.40
N ASN A 888 -2.28 58.63 55.19
CA ASN A 888 -2.57 60.06 55.09
C ASN A 888 -1.41 60.91 55.61
N HIS A 889 -0.60 60.40 56.55
CA HIS A 889 0.65 61.04 56.97
C HIS A 889 1.80 60.89 55.95
N LEU A 890 1.82 59.84 55.12
CA LEU A 890 2.82 59.63 54.06
C LEU A 890 2.58 60.46 52.78
N LYS A 891 1.36 60.95 52.51
CA LYS A 891 1.11 61.87 51.38
C LYS A 891 1.80 63.23 51.50
N GLY A 892 2.41 63.55 52.65
CA GLY A 892 3.19 64.76 52.90
C GLY A 892 4.70 64.63 52.68
N LYS A 893 5.23 63.44 52.35
CA LYS A 893 6.66 63.25 52.05
C LYS A 893 6.83 62.39 50.80
N SER A 894 7.29 63.03 49.72
CA SER A 894 7.64 62.38 48.46
C SER A 894 8.74 61.32 48.68
N PRO A 895 8.61 60.09 48.14
CA PRO A 895 9.67 59.08 48.17
C PRO A 895 10.88 59.41 47.27
N LEU A 896 10.85 60.55 46.57
CA LEU A 896 11.96 61.00 45.70
C LEU A 896 13.09 61.74 46.43
N SER A 897 13.02 61.94 47.75
CA SER A 897 14.11 62.61 48.50
C SER A 897 15.14 61.66 49.12
N GLU A 898 14.90 60.35 49.17
CA GLU A 898 15.80 59.39 49.86
C GLU A 898 16.61 58.48 48.92
N LEU A 899 16.47 58.63 47.59
CA LEU A 899 17.25 57.86 46.59
C LEU A 899 18.40 58.65 45.94
N SER A 900 18.80 59.80 46.49
CA SER A 900 19.89 60.63 45.97
C SER A 900 21.31 60.19 46.35
N LEU A 901 21.47 59.03 47.02
CA LEU A 901 22.78 58.54 47.49
C LEU A 901 23.42 57.42 46.65
N PHE A 902 22.77 56.90 45.60
CA PHE A 902 23.30 55.76 44.83
C PHE A 902 23.05 55.83 43.31
N ASN A 903 23.28 56.97 42.65
CA ASN A 903 23.38 56.98 41.18
C ASN A 903 24.20 58.17 40.64
N GLU A 904 25.50 58.19 40.91
CA GLU A 904 26.46 59.14 40.30
C GLU A 904 27.01 58.67 38.93
N GLN A 905 26.50 57.59 38.32
CA GLN A 905 27.13 57.02 37.11
C GLN A 905 26.32 56.98 35.81
N ASN A 906 25.08 57.49 35.75
CA ASN A 906 24.32 57.54 34.48
C ASN A 906 24.07 58.95 33.90
N ASN A 907 24.64 60.00 34.48
CA ASN A 907 24.45 61.39 34.02
C ASN A 907 25.44 61.84 32.92
N LYS A 908 25.62 61.06 31.85
CA LYS A 908 26.38 61.55 30.68
C LYS A 908 25.87 61.26 29.26
N GLU A 909 24.75 60.58 29.02
CA GLU A 909 24.33 60.35 27.61
C GLU A 909 22.90 60.72 27.21
N GLU A 910 22.02 61.19 28.11
CA GLU A 910 20.71 61.73 27.69
C GLU A 910 20.64 63.26 27.80
N LEU A 911 21.52 63.91 27.03
CA LEU A 911 21.52 65.35 26.82
C LEU A 911 21.48 65.67 25.32
N ALA A 912 20.50 65.09 24.61
CA ALA A 912 20.07 65.61 23.31
C ALA A 912 18.68 65.05 22.95
N ASN A 913 17.72 65.95 22.77
CA ASN A 913 16.42 65.79 22.09
C ASN A 913 15.14 65.65 22.92
N SER A 914 15.10 66.26 24.10
CA SER A 914 13.85 66.91 24.56
C SER A 914 13.82 68.37 24.11
N SER A 915 13.15 68.67 23.01
CA SER A 915 12.74 70.04 22.71
C SER A 915 11.31 70.08 22.16
N LYS A 916 10.39 70.56 23.01
CA LYS A 916 9.26 71.48 22.71
C LYS A 916 8.26 71.02 21.63
N LYS A 917 6.94 71.07 21.76
CA LYS A 917 6.03 71.86 22.61
C LYS A 917 4.59 71.38 22.34
N GLU A 918 3.80 71.33 23.40
CA GLU A 918 2.40 71.81 23.54
C GLU A 918 1.39 71.88 22.36
N LYS A 919 0.20 71.34 22.66
CA LYS A 919 -1.16 71.95 22.53
C LYS A 919 -1.83 72.08 21.13
N LYS A 920 -2.93 71.34 20.91
CA LYS A 920 -4.36 71.79 20.89
C LYS A 920 -5.28 70.89 20.03
N PHE A 921 -6.47 70.62 20.60
CA PHE A 921 -7.83 70.59 20.01
C PHE A 921 -8.20 69.71 18.78
N SER A 922 -9.16 68.81 19.05
CA SER A 922 -10.52 68.75 18.48
C SER A 922 -10.84 68.05 17.14
N ILE A 923 -11.85 67.18 17.26
CA ILE A 923 -13.05 67.01 16.41
C ILE A 923 -13.01 66.08 15.18
N LYS A 924 -13.98 65.13 15.24
CA LYS A 924 -14.80 64.45 14.22
C LYS A 924 -14.25 63.32 13.32
N ALA A 925 -14.94 62.18 13.52
CA ALA A 925 -15.64 61.33 12.55
C ALA A 925 -15.45 61.51 11.03
N ASP A 926 -15.43 60.32 10.42
CA ASP A 926 -15.92 59.92 9.09
C ASP A 926 -14.94 59.72 7.92
N SER A 927 -15.08 58.49 7.42
CA SER A 927 -15.08 58.07 6.02
C SER A 927 -13.79 57.53 5.41
N LYS A 928 -13.93 56.28 4.95
CA LYS A 928 -13.50 55.69 3.67
C LYS A 928 -12.06 55.97 3.20
N GLY A 929 -11.31 54.88 3.06
CA GLY A 929 -10.10 54.87 2.26
C GLY A 929 -9.37 53.54 2.31
N CYS A 930 -9.98 52.51 1.73
CA CYS A 930 -9.22 51.33 1.29
C CYS A 930 -8.26 51.78 0.18
N CYS A 931 -6.99 51.37 0.28
CA CYS A 931 -6.11 50.86 -0.79
C CYS A 931 -4.64 51.27 -0.62
N LEU A 932 -3.82 50.20 -0.54
CA LEU A 932 -2.50 49.97 -1.14
C LEU A 932 -1.31 49.81 -0.19
N CYS A 933 -0.84 48.55 -0.18
CA CYS A 933 0.54 48.06 -0.02
C CYS A 933 1.18 48.25 1.36
N GLN A 934 1.66 47.22 2.07
CA GLN A 934 2.29 45.96 1.67
C GLN A 934 2.08 44.91 2.77
#